data_AF-A0ABD6DN53-F1
#
_entry.id   AF-A0ABD6DN53-F1
#
_cell.length_a   1.000
_cell.length_b   1.000
_cell.length_c   1.000
_cell.angle_alpha   90.00
_cell.angle_beta   90.00
_cell.angle_gamma   90.00
#
_symmetry.space_group_name_H-M   'P 1'
#
loop_
_entity.id
_entity.type
_entity.pdbx_description
1 polymer ?
#
loop_
_entity_poly.entity_id
_entity_poly.type
_entity_poly.pdbx_seq_one_letter_code
_entity_poly.pdbx_strand_id
1 'polypeptide(L)'
;MDAGDNAELVDAFLEFYRNYYRDEIGRLAQEYPSERKSLYVDWDDLFTFDRDLADDYRNQPEQLQEYAEEALRLYDLPVDVSLGQAHVRIEPLPDATEIRAIRSRHVNTLVTVRGIVRKATDVKSKMQVAAFECQRCGTLTRIPQSTGTFQEPHECQGCERQGPFVLNHDQSEFVDAQKIRVQESPEGLRGGETPQAIDIHIEDDITGEVTPGDHVAATGILRLEQQGNQQEKSPLFDHYLEGVSVRIDEEQFEDMEISEEDKAEIIELSNEPDIYEQMVGSIAPSIFGYDQEKLAMILQLFSGVTKFLPDESRIRGDLHMLLIGDPGTGKCVRGDTRVTLGDGTEVEIRELVESNLGDPKEIDDGWWDEVSIGVPSLQPDGKIGTEQATKVWKREAPETMYRIRTDTGKEIEVTPSHPLFVPAGAGFRAVESRELSEGDFVGAPSSLDHDYDDTLAVDYRRAISHNAIPLDLPEEWTPSLARLVGYIVAEGYVEQRSDNTGFVSITNDDREILEDSIDALEALGLNWTERGAHEGKSAREIMCSAGEFVSFLESLEPAMLGRSAEQRVPEPIFRSSLEIQRAFLKAYIDGECHISTSQREISVASMSRELLDGVRSLLLSFGITAQLREKAGGSYRLRISGDAFASYVERIGFVTGRKAASAAKHEGVNSNTNTDVVPAVGDSLRRIRESLGLTQSDCGLPRSTYQHYERGDRNPSRERLDAVVQTFEDSLPGTEYQDASEVVADGGSIPHEVAALRRLCDSDLQWERIESIEPVTPDYDWVYDLEVAGTHNYLSNNLVSHNSQMLSYIRHIAPRSVYTSGKGSSSAGLTAAAVRDDFGDGQQWTLEAGALVLADQGIAAVDELDKMAADDRSAMHQALEQQEISVSKAGINATLKSRCSLLGAANPKYGRFDQYEPISEQIDLEPALISRFDLIFTVTDKPDEEHDRDLAQHILKTNYAGELNTQKAELTNVGVDQAEIDEMTENVDPVIDPELMRKYIAYSKQNCFPRMTQDARDAIEQFYVDLRSKGMEEDAPVPVTARQLEALVRLAEASARVRLSDTVEESDADRSITIVRDCLKDIGVDPETGEFDADVVETGTSKTQRDRIKNLKQLIGDIEEDYDEGAPVDVVLDRADEIGMDPSKAEHEIEKLKQKGEVYEPRTDHLRTT
;
A
#
# COMPACT_ATOMS: atom_id res chain seq x y z
N MET A 1 36.41 -27.92 -39.70
CA MET A 1 36.42 -26.58 -40.27
C MET A 1 37.81 -26.36 -40.83
N ASP A 2 37.86 -26.30 -42.16
CA ASP A 2 39.10 -26.22 -42.93
C ASP A 2 39.58 -24.76 -42.97
N ALA A 3 40.88 -24.52 -43.12
CA ALA A 3 41.48 -23.18 -43.19
C ALA A 3 40.98 -22.30 -44.37
N GLY A 4 40.11 -22.84 -45.24
CA GLY A 4 39.42 -22.09 -46.29
C GLY A 4 38.22 -21.29 -45.80
N ASP A 5 37.44 -21.83 -44.85
CA ASP A 5 36.23 -21.15 -44.32
C ASP A 5 36.61 -19.88 -43.54
N ASN A 6 37.74 -19.88 -42.83
CA ASN A 6 38.19 -18.74 -42.04
C ASN A 6 38.57 -17.52 -42.90
N ALA A 7 39.13 -17.74 -44.10
CA ALA A 7 39.49 -16.66 -45.01
C ALA A 7 38.25 -16.02 -45.64
N GLU A 8 37.22 -16.83 -45.93
CA GLU A 8 35.95 -16.35 -46.46
C GLU A 8 35.22 -15.43 -45.46
N LEU A 9 35.25 -15.75 -44.16
CA LEU A 9 34.67 -14.91 -43.10
C LEU A 9 35.41 -13.56 -42.94
N VAL A 10 36.74 -13.56 -42.95
CA VAL A 10 37.54 -12.33 -42.88
C VAL A 10 37.31 -11.45 -44.12
N ASP A 11 37.22 -12.05 -45.31
CA ASP A 11 36.90 -11.34 -46.55
C ASP A 11 35.47 -10.76 -46.53
N ALA A 12 34.50 -11.46 -45.93
CA ALA A 12 33.14 -10.96 -45.75
C ALA A 12 33.08 -9.72 -44.84
N PHE A 13 33.79 -9.73 -43.70
CA PHE A 13 33.91 -8.54 -42.84
C PHE A 13 34.64 -7.38 -43.55
N LEU A 14 35.66 -7.65 -44.34
CA LEU A 14 36.33 -6.62 -45.15
C LEU A 14 35.37 -5.97 -46.16
N GLU A 15 34.50 -6.76 -46.79
CA GLU A 15 33.47 -6.25 -47.71
C GLU A 15 32.41 -5.43 -46.96
N PHE A 16 31.95 -5.92 -45.81
CA PHE A 16 31.03 -5.21 -44.91
C PHE A 16 31.57 -3.82 -44.52
N TYR A 17 32.81 -3.76 -44.04
CA TYR A 17 33.46 -2.49 -43.66
C TYR A 17 33.61 -1.51 -44.83
N ARG A 18 33.86 -2.00 -46.05
CA ARG A 18 33.96 -1.14 -47.24
C ARG A 18 32.61 -0.54 -47.62
N ASN A 19 31.53 -1.27 -47.39
CA ASN A 19 30.18 -0.88 -47.80
C ASN A 19 29.51 0.05 -46.79
N TYR A 20 29.66 -0.21 -45.48
CA TYR A 20 28.91 0.50 -44.43
C TYR A 20 29.78 1.41 -43.54
N TYR A 21 31.02 1.03 -43.22
CA TYR A 21 31.82 1.69 -42.15
C TYR A 21 33.10 2.39 -42.63
N ARG A 22 33.18 2.74 -43.91
CA ARG A 22 34.41 3.29 -44.50
C ARG A 22 34.83 4.62 -43.87
N ASP A 23 33.88 5.49 -43.56
CA ASP A 23 34.15 6.83 -43.03
C ASP A 23 34.48 6.77 -41.53
N GLU A 24 33.82 5.87 -40.79
CA GLU A 24 34.03 5.54 -39.38
C GLU A 24 35.43 4.99 -39.14
N ILE A 25 35.86 4.03 -39.98
CA ILE A 25 37.21 3.47 -39.94
C ILE A 25 38.25 4.55 -40.29
N GLY A 26 37.92 5.46 -41.20
CA GLY A 26 38.74 6.61 -41.53
C GLY A 26 38.90 7.61 -40.37
N ARG A 27 37.87 7.78 -39.53
CA ARG A 27 37.91 8.58 -38.29
C ARG A 27 38.72 7.87 -37.21
N LEU A 28 38.44 6.58 -36.99
CA LEU A 28 39.19 5.75 -36.04
C LEU A 28 40.69 5.80 -36.33
N ALA A 29 41.11 5.68 -37.59
CA ALA A 29 42.51 5.74 -37.98
C ALA A 29 43.20 7.10 -37.71
N GLN A 30 42.43 8.20 -37.56
CA GLN A 30 42.96 9.53 -37.21
C GLN A 30 43.10 9.71 -35.69
N GLU A 31 42.17 9.15 -34.92
CA GLU A 31 42.05 9.29 -33.46
C GLU A 31 42.82 8.20 -32.69
N TYR A 32 43.19 7.11 -33.37
CA TYR A 32 43.92 5.98 -32.81
C TYR A 32 45.40 6.31 -32.55
N PRO A 33 46.00 5.85 -31.43
CA PRO A 33 45.41 5.13 -30.30
C PRO A 33 45.03 6.02 -29.11
N SER A 34 45.14 7.35 -29.24
CA SER A 34 45.07 8.27 -28.10
C SER A 34 43.66 8.69 -27.69
N GLU A 35 42.73 8.77 -28.63
CA GLU A 35 41.36 9.25 -28.37
C GLU A 35 40.32 8.14 -28.55
N ARG A 36 40.54 7.16 -29.43
CA ARG A 36 39.59 6.06 -29.68
C ARG A 36 40.30 4.77 -30.09
N LYS A 37 39.91 3.63 -29.51
CA LYS A 37 40.44 2.30 -29.85
C LYS A 37 39.41 1.35 -30.46
N SER A 38 38.11 1.59 -30.22
CA SER A 38 37.04 0.72 -30.72
C SER A 38 36.27 1.28 -31.93
N LEU A 39 35.99 0.38 -32.88
CA LEU A 39 34.95 0.56 -33.89
C LEU A 39 33.63 0.00 -33.35
N TYR A 40 32.59 0.83 -33.33
CA TYR A 40 31.25 0.41 -32.97
C TYR A 40 30.48 0.06 -34.25
N VAL A 41 29.83 -1.11 -34.23
CA VAL A 41 29.11 -1.68 -35.37
C VAL A 41 27.66 -1.91 -34.95
N ASP A 42 26.72 -1.33 -35.69
CA ASP A 42 25.29 -1.55 -35.52
C ASP A 42 24.92 -2.99 -35.94
N TRP A 43 24.11 -3.64 -35.12
CA TRP A 43 23.62 -4.98 -35.40
C TRP A 43 22.76 -5.04 -36.67
N ASP A 44 21.92 -4.04 -36.90
CA ASP A 44 20.99 -4.01 -38.02
C ASP A 44 21.73 -3.90 -39.37
N ASP A 45 22.87 -3.22 -39.39
CA ASP A 45 23.75 -3.16 -40.56
C ASP A 45 24.34 -4.54 -40.89
N LEU A 46 24.82 -5.26 -39.86
CA LEU A 46 25.36 -6.61 -40.03
C LEU A 46 24.28 -7.59 -40.51
N PHE A 47 23.09 -7.53 -39.90
CA PHE A 47 21.94 -8.36 -40.27
C PHE A 47 21.41 -8.05 -41.68
N THR A 48 21.44 -6.79 -42.09
CA THR A 48 21.03 -6.36 -43.43
C THR A 48 22.04 -6.78 -44.49
N PHE A 49 23.34 -6.76 -44.17
CA PHE A 49 24.40 -7.22 -45.06
C PHE A 49 24.34 -8.74 -45.27
N ASP A 50 24.39 -9.52 -44.19
CA ASP A 50 24.34 -10.97 -44.23
C ASP A 50 23.74 -11.54 -42.93
N ARG A 51 22.55 -12.14 -43.06
CA ARG A 51 21.83 -12.73 -41.93
C ARG A 51 22.53 -13.95 -41.33
N ASP A 52 23.16 -14.77 -42.17
CA ASP A 52 23.85 -15.97 -41.71
C ASP A 52 25.09 -15.56 -40.91
N LEU A 53 25.82 -14.53 -41.38
CA LEU A 53 26.96 -13.95 -40.65
C LEU A 53 26.56 -13.34 -39.31
N ALA A 54 25.42 -12.64 -39.27
CA ALA A 54 24.88 -12.08 -38.02
C ALA A 54 24.49 -13.19 -37.03
N ASP A 55 23.70 -14.19 -37.47
CA ASP A 55 23.31 -15.32 -36.63
C ASP A 55 24.54 -16.10 -36.11
N ASP A 56 25.57 -16.29 -36.94
CA ASP A 56 26.83 -16.91 -36.53
C ASP A 56 27.56 -16.06 -35.48
N TYR A 57 27.57 -14.73 -35.59
CA TYR A 57 28.13 -13.84 -34.57
C TYR A 57 27.39 -13.97 -33.23
N ARG A 58 26.06 -14.09 -33.24
CA ARG A 58 25.27 -14.27 -32.00
C ARG A 58 25.58 -15.59 -31.30
N ASN A 59 25.78 -16.65 -32.06
CA ASN A 59 26.01 -18.00 -31.55
C ASN A 59 27.47 -18.29 -31.22
N GLN A 60 28.43 -17.66 -31.90
CA GLN A 60 29.87 -17.84 -31.74
C GLN A 60 30.62 -16.49 -31.66
N PRO A 61 30.29 -15.63 -30.69
CA PRO A 61 30.77 -14.25 -30.65
C PRO A 61 32.30 -14.12 -30.53
N GLU A 62 32.96 -14.97 -29.73
CA GLU A 62 34.42 -14.89 -29.54
C GLU A 62 35.19 -15.10 -30.84
N GLN A 63 34.82 -16.14 -31.59
CA GLN A 63 35.51 -16.51 -32.82
C GLN A 63 35.26 -15.49 -33.94
N LEU A 64 34.02 -15.02 -34.05
CA LEU A 64 33.63 -14.02 -35.06
C LEU A 64 34.21 -12.65 -34.74
N GLN A 65 34.35 -12.29 -33.45
CA GLN A 65 35.03 -11.07 -33.02
C GLN A 65 36.52 -11.08 -33.41
N GLU A 66 37.23 -12.20 -33.22
CA GLU A 66 38.62 -12.33 -33.67
C GLU A 66 38.76 -12.12 -35.18
N TYR A 67 37.85 -12.67 -35.99
CA TYR A 67 37.83 -12.47 -37.44
C TYR A 67 37.48 -11.03 -37.84
N ALA A 68 36.55 -10.40 -37.13
CA ALA A 68 36.16 -9.01 -37.36
C ALA A 68 37.34 -8.05 -37.06
N GLU A 69 38.09 -8.30 -35.99
CA GLU A 69 39.31 -7.55 -35.65
C GLU A 69 40.46 -7.84 -36.63
N GLU A 70 40.64 -9.10 -37.07
CA GLU A 70 41.63 -9.45 -38.08
C GLU A 70 41.34 -8.76 -39.43
N ALA A 71 40.07 -8.70 -39.84
CA ALA A 71 39.63 -7.94 -41.00
C ALA A 71 39.95 -6.45 -40.86
N LEU A 72 39.73 -5.85 -39.69
CA LEU A 72 40.06 -4.46 -39.43
C LEU A 72 41.58 -4.19 -39.54
N ARG A 73 42.42 -5.14 -39.10
CA ARG A 73 43.89 -5.07 -39.24
C ARG A 73 44.37 -5.15 -40.69
N LEU A 74 43.64 -5.87 -41.55
CA LEU A 74 43.94 -6.04 -42.97
C LEU A 74 43.31 -4.96 -43.87
N TYR A 75 42.52 -4.05 -43.30
CA TYR A 75 41.82 -3.02 -44.05
C TYR A 75 42.79 -1.97 -44.63
N ASP A 76 42.67 -1.70 -45.93
CA ASP A 76 43.54 -0.76 -46.65
C ASP A 76 43.20 0.70 -46.28
N LEU A 77 43.98 1.29 -45.39
CA LEU A 77 43.85 2.69 -44.96
C LEU A 77 44.63 3.66 -45.87
N PRO A 78 44.13 4.89 -46.11
CA PRO A 78 44.84 5.91 -46.85
C PRO A 78 46.00 6.56 -46.07
N VAL A 79 46.17 6.22 -44.80
CA VAL A 79 47.21 6.73 -43.89
C VAL A 79 48.03 5.54 -43.36
N ASP A 80 49.33 5.73 -43.13
CA ASP A 80 50.27 4.69 -42.65
C ASP A 80 50.10 4.47 -41.13
N VAL A 81 48.92 4.01 -40.70
CA VAL A 81 48.56 3.68 -39.31
C VAL A 81 48.13 2.22 -39.25
N SER A 82 48.71 1.44 -38.34
CA SER A 82 48.33 0.05 -38.11
C SER A 82 47.36 -0.03 -36.92
N LEU A 83 46.13 -0.47 -37.20
CA LEU A 83 45.07 -0.73 -36.21
C LEU A 83 45.29 -2.06 -35.46
N GLY A 84 46.50 -2.31 -34.97
CA GLY A 84 46.90 -3.61 -34.41
C GLY A 84 46.17 -4.00 -33.11
N GLN A 85 45.70 -3.03 -32.33
CA GLN A 85 44.98 -3.22 -31.06
C GLN A 85 43.59 -2.57 -31.09
N ALA A 86 43.00 -2.41 -32.28
CA ALA A 86 41.65 -1.89 -32.39
C ALA A 86 40.63 -3.01 -32.11
N HIS A 87 39.59 -2.67 -31.34
CA HIS A 87 38.50 -3.58 -31.00
C HIS A 87 37.29 -3.35 -31.92
N VAL A 88 36.55 -4.42 -32.20
CA VAL A 88 35.25 -4.34 -32.87
C VAL A 88 34.18 -4.63 -31.82
N ARG A 89 33.32 -3.64 -31.56
CA ARG A 89 32.27 -3.72 -30.55
C ARG A 89 30.91 -3.67 -31.25
N ILE A 90 30.09 -4.70 -31.07
CA ILE A 90 28.72 -4.70 -31.58
C ILE A 90 27.84 -3.88 -30.63
N GLU A 91 27.04 -2.98 -31.18
CA GLU A 91 26.07 -2.18 -30.43
C GLU A 91 24.94 -3.04 -29.83
N PRO A 92 24.17 -2.52 -28.86
CA PRO A 92 22.99 -3.20 -28.31
C PRO A 92 22.11 -3.88 -29.37
N LEU A 93 21.85 -5.17 -29.18
CA LEU A 93 20.90 -5.92 -29.99
C LEU A 93 19.49 -5.31 -29.81
N PRO A 94 18.66 -5.28 -30.87
CA PRO A 94 17.29 -4.80 -30.77
C PRO A 94 16.46 -5.64 -29.79
N ASP A 95 16.72 -6.95 -29.72
CA ASP A 95 16.11 -7.86 -28.76
C ASP A 95 16.89 -7.87 -27.43
N ALA A 96 16.59 -6.94 -26.54
CA ALA A 96 17.13 -6.96 -25.18
C ALA A 96 16.53 -8.13 -24.38
N THR A 97 17.38 -8.95 -23.78
CA THR A 97 16.94 -10.02 -22.87
C THR A 97 16.85 -9.46 -21.46
N GLU A 98 15.69 -9.58 -20.85
CA GLU A 98 15.51 -9.22 -19.44
C GLU A 98 16.47 -10.02 -18.54
N ILE A 99 17.01 -9.38 -17.51
CA ILE A 99 17.96 -10.03 -16.57
C ILE A 99 17.33 -11.29 -15.95
N ARG A 100 16.04 -11.24 -15.63
CA ARG A 100 15.26 -12.38 -15.12
C ARG A 100 15.07 -13.52 -16.11
N ALA A 101 15.14 -13.25 -17.42
CA ALA A 101 14.91 -14.23 -18.49
C ALA A 101 16.19 -15.00 -18.85
N ILE A 102 17.33 -14.66 -18.25
CA ILE A 102 18.60 -15.34 -18.46
C ILE A 102 18.50 -16.80 -18.00
N ARG A 103 18.87 -17.73 -18.88
CA ARG A 103 18.81 -19.18 -18.68
C ARG A 103 20.06 -19.81 -19.27
N SER A 104 20.28 -21.08 -18.96
CA SER A 104 21.43 -21.86 -19.44
C SER A 104 21.58 -21.91 -20.98
N ARG A 105 20.48 -21.74 -21.73
CA ARG A 105 20.50 -21.67 -23.20
C ARG A 105 21.25 -20.46 -23.76
N HIS A 106 21.41 -19.40 -22.97
CA HIS A 106 22.09 -18.17 -23.38
C HIS A 106 23.60 -18.20 -23.08
N VAL A 107 24.11 -19.27 -22.45
CA VAL A 107 25.54 -19.38 -22.09
C VAL A 107 26.40 -19.47 -23.35
N ASN A 108 27.49 -18.69 -23.39
CA ASN A 108 28.40 -18.49 -24.53
C ASN A 108 27.74 -17.88 -25.78
N THR A 109 26.56 -17.28 -25.65
CA THR A 109 25.92 -16.50 -26.73
C THR A 109 26.00 -15.00 -26.43
N LEU A 110 25.86 -14.18 -27.47
CA LEU A 110 25.80 -12.72 -27.34
C LEU A 110 24.39 -12.31 -26.87
N VAL A 111 24.33 -11.58 -25.75
CA VAL A 111 23.09 -11.12 -25.12
C VAL A 111 23.22 -9.65 -24.77
N THR A 112 22.15 -8.88 -24.99
CA THR A 112 22.01 -7.50 -24.51
C THR A 112 21.09 -7.49 -23.31
N VAL A 113 21.55 -6.89 -22.21
CA VAL A 113 20.75 -6.65 -21.00
C VAL A 113 20.57 -5.15 -20.81
N ARG A 114 19.38 -4.74 -20.40
CA ARG A 114 19.07 -3.34 -20.04
C ARG A 114 18.81 -3.22 -18.56
N GLY A 115 19.27 -2.12 -17.97
CA GLY A 115 18.99 -1.82 -16.59
C GLY A 115 19.79 -0.66 -16.03
N ILE A 116 19.61 -0.43 -14.74
CA ILE A 116 20.25 0.64 -13.98
C ILE A 116 21.54 0.13 -13.38
N VAL A 117 22.63 0.87 -13.53
CA VAL A 117 23.91 0.54 -12.91
C VAL A 117 23.80 0.78 -11.42
N ARG A 118 23.65 -0.29 -10.64
CA ARG A 118 23.58 -0.21 -9.18
C ARG A 118 24.96 0.07 -8.58
N LYS A 119 26.00 -0.57 -9.13
CA LYS A 119 27.37 -0.51 -8.58
C LYS A 119 28.40 -0.54 -9.70
N ALA A 120 29.50 0.18 -9.52
CA ALA A 120 30.67 0.11 -10.38
C ALA A 120 31.93 0.08 -9.50
N THR A 121 32.87 -0.81 -9.80
CA THR A 121 34.17 -0.83 -9.11
C THR A 121 35.08 0.27 -9.65
N ASP A 122 36.13 0.62 -8.89
CA ASP A 122 37.24 1.40 -9.45
C ASP A 122 37.91 0.63 -10.61
N VAL A 123 38.44 1.37 -11.58
CA VAL A 123 39.21 0.80 -12.70
C VAL A 123 40.52 0.20 -12.17
N LYS A 124 40.78 -1.07 -12.48
CA LYS A 124 41.98 -1.82 -12.06
C LYS A 124 42.72 -2.35 -13.27
N SER A 125 44.05 -2.35 -13.21
CA SER A 125 44.86 -2.94 -14.28
C SER A 125 44.88 -4.47 -14.16
N LYS A 126 44.28 -5.15 -15.14
CA LYS A 126 44.32 -6.61 -15.34
C LYS A 126 45.49 -6.96 -16.26
N MET A 127 46.23 -8.01 -15.91
CA MET A 127 47.33 -8.49 -16.75
C MET A 127 46.78 -9.41 -17.83
N GLN A 128 46.95 -9.05 -19.11
CA GLN A 128 46.50 -9.86 -20.26
C GLN A 128 47.60 -10.81 -20.73
N VAL A 129 48.85 -10.35 -20.75
CA VAL A 129 50.02 -11.17 -21.11
C VAL A 129 51.10 -11.00 -20.05
N ALA A 130 51.40 -12.08 -19.33
CA ALA A 130 52.46 -12.09 -18.34
C ALA A 130 53.79 -12.48 -18.99
N ALA A 131 54.80 -11.61 -18.89
CA ALA A 131 56.16 -11.91 -19.33
C ALA A 131 56.97 -12.46 -18.17
N PHE A 132 57.39 -13.72 -18.26
CA PHE A 132 58.20 -14.39 -17.26
C PHE A 132 59.64 -14.50 -17.69
N GLU A 133 60.56 -13.99 -16.88
CA GLU A 133 61.99 -14.14 -17.08
C GLU A 133 62.50 -15.40 -16.38
N CYS A 134 63.10 -16.31 -17.14
CA CYS A 134 63.76 -17.49 -16.57
C CYS A 134 65.06 -17.08 -15.87
N GLN A 135 65.13 -17.25 -14.55
CA GLN A 135 66.32 -16.91 -13.76
C GLN A 135 67.58 -17.74 -14.10
N ARG A 136 67.43 -18.82 -14.89
CA ARG A 136 68.55 -19.70 -15.28
C ARG A 136 69.20 -19.32 -16.61
N CYS A 137 68.43 -18.78 -17.56
CA CYS A 137 68.92 -18.51 -18.91
C CYS A 137 68.56 -17.11 -19.44
N GLY A 138 67.77 -16.34 -18.70
CA GLY A 138 67.32 -14.99 -19.08
C GLY A 138 66.30 -14.95 -20.21
N THR A 139 65.81 -16.11 -20.69
CA THR A 139 64.78 -16.13 -21.73
C THR A 139 63.45 -15.66 -21.18
N LEU A 140 62.86 -14.67 -21.84
CA LEU A 140 61.51 -14.19 -21.59
C LEU A 140 60.49 -15.13 -22.25
N THR A 141 59.53 -15.62 -21.46
CA THR A 141 58.40 -16.42 -21.93
C THR A 141 57.13 -15.63 -21.67
N ARG A 142 56.38 -15.30 -22.72
CA ARG A 142 55.10 -14.60 -22.61
C ARG A 142 53.98 -15.62 -22.58
N ILE A 143 53.11 -15.53 -21.57
CA ILE A 143 51.96 -16.42 -21.41
C ILE A 143 50.70 -15.55 -21.32
N PRO A 144 49.75 -15.71 -22.24
CA PRO A 144 48.42 -15.12 -22.12
C PRO A 144 47.76 -15.58 -20.83
N GLN A 145 47.25 -14.64 -20.05
CA GLN A 145 46.54 -14.89 -18.82
C GLN A 145 45.04 -14.89 -19.14
N SER A 146 44.46 -16.08 -19.34
CA SER A 146 43.00 -16.22 -19.47
C SER A 146 42.31 -16.18 -18.09
N THR A 147 40.98 -16.03 -18.10
CA THR A 147 40.14 -15.94 -16.90
C THR A 147 40.38 -17.12 -15.94
N GLY A 148 40.62 -16.80 -14.66
CA GLY A 148 40.84 -17.79 -13.59
C GLY A 148 42.12 -17.51 -12.78
N THR A 149 42.83 -18.59 -12.43
CA THR A 149 44.07 -18.50 -11.63
C THR A 149 45.27 -18.06 -12.47
N PHE A 150 46.08 -17.16 -11.92
CA PHE A 150 47.35 -16.70 -12.51
C PHE A 150 48.22 -17.89 -12.97
N GLN A 151 48.56 -17.92 -14.25
CA GLN A 151 49.27 -19.04 -14.88
C GLN A 151 50.75 -18.72 -15.09
N GLU A 152 51.61 -19.51 -14.46
CA GLU A 152 53.05 -19.46 -14.66
C GLU A 152 53.52 -20.49 -15.71
N PRO A 153 54.65 -20.26 -16.42
CA PRO A 153 55.21 -21.22 -17.35
C PRO A 153 55.60 -22.50 -16.61
N HIS A 154 55.17 -23.65 -17.12
CA HIS A 154 55.70 -24.92 -16.62
C HIS A 154 57.18 -25.09 -17.00
N GLU A 155 57.56 -24.74 -18.23
CA GLU A 155 58.92 -24.90 -18.76
C GLU A 155 59.37 -23.66 -19.55
N CYS A 156 60.67 -23.39 -19.50
CA CYS A 156 61.27 -22.25 -20.18
C CYS A 156 61.45 -22.56 -21.68
N GLN A 157 60.92 -21.72 -22.58
CA GLN A 157 61.07 -21.93 -24.04
C GLN A 157 62.52 -21.89 -24.54
N GLY A 158 63.43 -21.22 -23.82
CA GLY A 158 64.85 -21.16 -24.20
C GLY A 158 65.71 -22.35 -23.74
N CYS A 159 65.48 -22.88 -22.53
CA CYS A 159 66.33 -23.91 -21.94
C CYS A 159 65.62 -25.22 -21.59
N GLU A 160 64.32 -25.33 -21.89
CA GLU A 160 63.47 -26.52 -21.68
C GLU A 160 63.55 -27.10 -20.26
N ARG A 161 63.74 -26.21 -19.27
CA ARG A 161 63.79 -26.58 -17.85
C ARG A 161 62.65 -25.89 -17.11
N GLN A 162 62.07 -26.59 -16.15
CA GLN A 162 61.18 -25.98 -15.17
C GLN A 162 61.97 -24.95 -14.33
N GLY A 163 61.27 -23.86 -13.96
CA GLY A 163 61.79 -22.62 -13.39
C GLY A 163 62.69 -22.74 -12.15
N PRO A 164 63.15 -21.60 -11.61
CA PRO A 164 62.26 -20.50 -11.22
C PRO A 164 62.10 -19.40 -12.28
N PHE A 165 60.87 -18.91 -12.40
CA PHE A 165 60.48 -17.78 -13.24
C PHE A 165 60.21 -16.56 -12.36
N VAL A 166 60.51 -15.37 -12.84
CA VAL A 166 60.15 -14.10 -12.20
C VAL A 166 59.31 -13.30 -13.16
N LEU A 167 58.16 -12.81 -12.70
CA LEU A 167 57.29 -11.93 -13.47
C LEU A 167 58.01 -10.61 -13.74
N ASN A 168 58.08 -10.22 -15.02
CA ASN A 168 58.64 -8.96 -15.47
C ASN A 168 57.48 -8.01 -15.81
N HIS A 169 57.16 -7.12 -14.86
CA HIS A 169 56.06 -6.16 -15.01
C HIS A 169 56.27 -5.22 -16.21
N ASP A 170 57.50 -4.78 -16.50
CA ASP A 170 57.79 -3.83 -17.58
C ASP A 170 57.59 -4.42 -18.98
N GLN A 171 57.63 -5.75 -19.11
CA GLN A 171 57.45 -6.47 -20.38
C GLN A 171 56.10 -7.21 -20.46
N SER A 172 55.27 -7.08 -19.43
CA SER A 172 53.91 -7.62 -19.38
C SER A 172 52.93 -6.61 -19.96
N GLU A 173 51.85 -7.10 -20.55
CA GLU A 173 50.79 -6.26 -21.11
C GLU A 173 49.63 -6.21 -20.13
N PHE A 174 49.18 -4.98 -19.83
CA PHE A 174 48.06 -4.69 -18.94
C PHE A 174 46.93 -4.05 -19.74
N VAL A 175 45.72 -4.40 -19.36
CA VAL A 175 44.48 -3.79 -19.84
C VAL A 175 43.70 -3.30 -18.63
N ASP A 176 43.02 -2.18 -18.76
CA ASP A 176 42.15 -1.69 -17.71
C ASP A 176 40.89 -2.57 -17.64
N ALA A 177 40.45 -2.89 -16.44
CA ALA A 177 39.31 -3.75 -16.17
C ALA A 177 38.45 -3.17 -15.06
N GLN A 178 37.14 -3.27 -15.24
CA GLN A 178 36.15 -2.77 -14.30
C GLN A 178 34.98 -3.76 -14.21
N LYS A 179 34.37 -3.87 -13.03
CA LYS A 179 33.14 -4.64 -12.84
C LYS A 179 31.98 -3.69 -12.54
N ILE A 180 30.88 -3.85 -13.23
CA ILE A 180 29.63 -3.12 -12.98
C ILE A 180 28.51 -4.12 -12.65
N ARG A 181 27.60 -3.74 -11.76
CA ARG A 181 26.38 -4.50 -11.44
C ARG A 181 25.20 -3.75 -11.98
N VAL A 182 24.52 -4.35 -12.94
CA VAL A 182 23.33 -3.78 -13.59
C VAL A 182 22.10 -4.47 -13.02
N GLN A 183 21.12 -3.67 -12.60
CA GLN A 183 19.87 -4.11 -12.00
C GLN A 183 18.71 -3.81 -12.94
N GLU A 184 17.73 -4.69 -13.01
CA GLU A 184 16.52 -4.51 -13.80
C GLU A 184 15.71 -3.28 -13.33
N SER A 185 15.13 -2.55 -14.27
CA SER A 185 14.29 -1.39 -13.96
C SER A 185 13.02 -1.81 -13.20
N PRO A 186 12.61 -1.10 -12.13
CA PRO A 186 11.43 -1.47 -11.34
C PRO A 186 10.08 -1.33 -12.08
N GLU A 187 10.06 -0.63 -13.21
CA GLU A 187 8.85 -0.16 -13.92
C GLU A 187 8.00 -1.24 -14.59
N GLY A 188 8.44 -2.50 -14.61
CA GLY A 188 7.66 -3.67 -15.04
C GLY A 188 7.29 -4.63 -13.92
N LEU A 189 7.69 -4.33 -12.67
CA LEU A 189 7.55 -5.24 -11.53
C LEU A 189 6.18 -5.11 -10.88
N ARG A 190 5.51 -6.24 -10.66
CA ARG A 190 4.29 -6.26 -9.84
C ARG A 190 4.66 -6.07 -8.37
N GLY A 191 3.78 -5.42 -7.61
CA GLY A 191 4.02 -5.13 -6.19
C GLY A 191 4.41 -6.39 -5.40
N GLY A 192 5.63 -6.39 -4.84
CA GLY A 192 6.20 -7.51 -4.07
C GLY A 192 7.40 -8.21 -4.73
N GLU A 193 7.67 -7.99 -6.01
CA GLU A 193 8.85 -8.56 -6.70
C GLU A 193 10.13 -7.74 -6.45
N THR A 194 11.25 -8.42 -6.19
CA THR A 194 12.56 -7.76 -6.05
C THR A 194 13.30 -7.72 -7.40
N PRO A 195 13.84 -6.57 -7.82
CA PRO A 195 14.55 -6.46 -9.09
C PRO A 195 15.86 -7.28 -9.05
N GLN A 196 16.06 -8.15 -10.05
CA GLN A 196 17.27 -8.95 -10.17
C GLN A 196 18.44 -8.13 -10.75
N ALA A 197 19.67 -8.57 -10.47
CA ALA A 197 20.88 -7.91 -10.95
C ALA A 197 21.86 -8.92 -11.54
N ILE A 198 22.65 -8.47 -12.51
CA ILE A 198 23.73 -9.23 -13.15
C ILE A 198 25.04 -8.45 -13.11
N ASP A 199 26.14 -9.18 -12.95
CA ASP A 199 27.48 -8.61 -12.95
C ASP A 199 28.04 -8.61 -14.37
N ILE A 200 28.57 -7.47 -14.80
CA ILE A 200 29.15 -7.25 -16.13
C ILE A 200 30.61 -6.86 -15.94
N HIS A 201 31.50 -7.63 -16.55
CA HIS A 201 32.94 -7.37 -16.56
C HIS A 201 33.31 -6.66 -17.87
N ILE A 202 33.87 -5.46 -17.78
CA ILE A 202 34.22 -4.62 -18.92
C ILE A 202 35.73 -4.33 -18.94
N GLU A 203 36.31 -4.21 -20.14
CA GLU A 203 37.76 -4.09 -20.35
C GLU A 203 38.14 -3.01 -21.39
N ASP A 204 39.35 -2.46 -21.23
CA ASP A 204 40.00 -1.42 -22.05
C ASP A 204 39.18 -0.10 -22.12
N ASP A 205 38.81 0.35 -23.32
CA ASP A 205 38.31 1.71 -23.57
C ASP A 205 36.87 1.98 -23.10
N ILE A 206 36.08 0.95 -22.79
CA ILE A 206 34.73 1.11 -22.20
C ILE A 206 34.76 1.27 -20.67
N THR A 207 35.94 1.16 -20.04
CA THR A 207 36.07 1.31 -18.59
C THR A 207 36.05 2.78 -18.16
N GLY A 208 35.38 3.07 -17.05
CA GLY A 208 35.31 4.41 -16.47
C GLY A 208 34.29 5.37 -17.13
N GLU A 209 33.57 4.94 -18.18
CA GLU A 209 32.54 5.75 -18.82
C GLU A 209 31.21 5.77 -18.05
N VAL A 210 30.91 4.68 -17.34
CA VAL A 210 29.61 4.44 -16.70
C VAL A 210 29.65 4.75 -15.20
N THR A 211 28.66 5.50 -14.71
CA THR A 211 28.52 5.83 -13.28
C THR A 211 27.32 5.13 -12.63
N PRO A 212 27.34 4.89 -11.30
CA PRO A 212 26.18 4.35 -10.60
C PRO A 212 24.95 5.27 -10.73
N GLY A 213 23.81 4.71 -11.11
CA GLY A 213 22.58 5.43 -11.42
C GLY A 213 22.33 5.65 -12.91
N ASP A 214 23.32 5.42 -13.78
CA ASP A 214 23.11 5.48 -15.22
C ASP A 214 22.32 4.28 -15.72
N HIS A 215 21.42 4.53 -16.67
CA HIS A 215 20.73 3.49 -17.41
C HIS A 215 21.61 3.04 -18.55
N VAL A 216 21.80 1.73 -18.68
CA VAL A 216 22.70 1.17 -19.68
C VAL A 216 22.08 -0.01 -20.40
N ALA A 217 22.31 -0.05 -21.71
CA ALA A 217 22.21 -1.26 -22.51
C ALA A 217 23.62 -1.85 -22.64
N ALA A 218 23.83 -2.99 -21.98
CA ALA A 218 25.10 -3.69 -22.00
C ALA A 218 24.99 -4.97 -22.82
N THR A 219 25.80 -5.07 -23.87
CA THR A 219 25.91 -6.27 -24.70
C THR A 219 27.16 -7.04 -24.32
N GLY A 220 27.02 -8.34 -24.14
CA GLY A 220 28.16 -9.17 -23.82
C GLY A 220 27.89 -10.67 -23.94
N ILE A 221 28.91 -11.45 -23.63
CA ILE A 221 28.88 -12.90 -23.71
C ILE A 221 28.55 -13.45 -22.32
N LEU A 222 27.49 -14.25 -22.21
CA LEU A 222 27.09 -14.82 -20.92
C LEU A 222 28.04 -15.95 -20.50
N ARG A 223 28.61 -15.83 -19.29
CA ARG A 223 29.55 -16.79 -18.69
C ARG A 223 29.04 -17.31 -17.36
N LEU A 224 29.65 -18.40 -16.92
CA LEU A 224 29.38 -19.06 -15.64
C LEU A 224 30.60 -18.90 -14.72
N GLU A 225 30.37 -18.41 -13.50
CA GLU A 225 31.36 -18.36 -12.43
C GLU A 225 30.98 -19.36 -11.34
N GLN A 226 31.94 -20.16 -10.87
CA GLN A 226 31.67 -21.19 -9.86
C GLN A 226 31.64 -20.58 -8.46
N GLN A 227 30.58 -20.82 -7.69
CA GLN A 227 30.55 -20.39 -6.29
C GLN A 227 31.49 -21.24 -5.41
N GLY A 228 32.28 -20.56 -4.56
CA GLY A 228 32.99 -21.17 -3.45
C GLY A 228 34.42 -20.67 -3.23
N ASN A 229 34.89 -20.74 -1.98
CA ASN A 229 36.31 -20.57 -1.64
C ASN A 229 37.12 -21.74 -2.23
N GLN A 230 38.41 -21.50 -2.54
CA GLN A 230 39.34 -22.44 -3.20
C GLN A 230 39.42 -23.88 -2.65
N GLN A 231 38.78 -24.20 -1.51
CA GLN A 231 38.73 -25.53 -0.89
C GLN A 231 37.38 -26.27 -1.01
N GLU A 232 36.25 -25.60 -1.27
CA GLU A 232 34.92 -26.22 -1.42
C GLU A 232 34.25 -25.69 -2.68
N LYS A 233 34.29 -26.49 -3.75
CA LYS A 233 33.66 -26.16 -5.04
C LYS A 233 32.17 -26.51 -5.00
N SER A 234 31.28 -25.51 -5.09
CA SER A 234 29.84 -25.72 -5.20
C SER A 234 29.47 -26.23 -6.61
N PRO A 235 28.44 -27.08 -6.76
CA PRO A 235 27.84 -27.37 -8.07
C PRO A 235 27.00 -26.22 -8.63
N LEU A 236 26.76 -25.16 -7.84
CA LEU A 236 26.04 -23.96 -8.26
C LEU A 236 26.99 -22.97 -8.93
N PHE A 237 26.54 -22.39 -10.04
CA PHE A 237 27.27 -21.40 -10.82
C PHE A 237 26.42 -20.13 -10.93
N ASP A 238 27.06 -18.99 -10.73
CA ASP A 238 26.46 -17.68 -10.97
C ASP A 238 26.70 -17.26 -12.42
N HIS A 239 25.73 -16.54 -13.00
CA HIS A 239 25.87 -15.99 -14.34
C HIS A 239 26.49 -14.60 -14.25
N TYR A 240 27.47 -14.33 -15.10
CA TYR A 240 28.00 -12.98 -15.30
C TYR A 240 28.16 -12.71 -16.79
N LEU A 241 28.16 -11.44 -17.18
CA LEU A 241 28.31 -11.02 -18.57
C LEU A 241 29.74 -10.51 -18.80
N GLU A 242 30.40 -11.00 -19.83
CA GLU A 242 31.65 -10.45 -20.33
C GLU A 242 31.30 -9.37 -21.37
N GLY A 243 31.37 -8.10 -20.96
CA GLY A 243 30.85 -6.96 -21.69
C GLY A 243 31.67 -6.63 -22.93
N VAL A 244 31.01 -6.66 -24.08
CA VAL A 244 31.55 -6.28 -25.39
C VAL A 244 31.28 -4.81 -25.69
N SER A 245 30.08 -4.31 -25.34
CA SER A 245 29.74 -2.90 -25.44
C SER A 245 28.83 -2.50 -24.30
N VAL A 246 28.95 -1.25 -23.87
CA VAL A 246 28.01 -0.64 -22.93
C VAL A 246 27.64 0.71 -23.51
N ARG A 247 26.35 0.90 -23.76
CA ARG A 247 25.79 2.18 -24.17
C ARG A 247 25.04 2.75 -22.99
N ILE A 248 25.39 3.98 -22.61
CA ILE A 248 24.56 4.74 -21.67
C ILE A 248 23.33 5.15 -22.46
N ASP A 249 22.19 4.59 -22.08
CA ASP A 249 20.92 5.05 -22.60
C ASP A 249 20.61 6.34 -21.82
N GLU A 250 20.69 7.48 -22.50
CA GLU A 250 20.06 8.69 -21.99
C GLU A 250 18.58 8.35 -21.93
N GLU A 251 18.02 8.09 -20.74
CA GLU A 251 16.60 7.80 -20.55
C GLU A 251 15.78 8.84 -21.32
N GLN A 252 15.37 8.44 -22.52
CA GLN A 252 14.20 8.89 -23.19
C GLN A 252 13.12 7.88 -22.82
N PHE A 253 11.88 8.33 -22.83
CA PHE A 253 10.67 7.54 -22.61
C PHE A 253 10.46 6.41 -23.67
N GLU A 254 11.52 5.95 -24.35
CA GLU A 254 11.56 5.20 -25.62
C GLU A 254 11.27 3.70 -25.52
N ASP A 255 11.15 3.12 -24.33
CA ASP A 255 10.89 1.67 -24.20
C ASP A 255 9.41 1.29 -24.24
N MET A 256 8.50 2.27 -24.34
CA MET A 256 7.09 1.97 -24.62
C MET A 256 6.87 1.98 -26.13
N GLU A 257 6.74 0.79 -26.74
CA GLU A 257 6.41 0.65 -28.16
C GLU A 257 5.02 1.26 -28.44
N ILE A 258 4.99 2.46 -29.01
CA ILE A 258 3.76 3.09 -29.46
C ILE A 258 3.52 2.63 -30.90
N SER A 259 2.48 1.81 -31.11
CA SER A 259 2.14 1.33 -32.44
C SER A 259 1.72 2.48 -33.35
N GLU A 260 1.86 2.31 -34.67
CA GLU A 260 1.39 3.32 -35.62
C GLU A 260 -0.14 3.55 -35.56
N GLU A 261 -0.89 2.56 -35.07
CA GLU A 261 -2.33 2.68 -34.80
C GLU A 261 -2.59 3.58 -33.57
N ASP A 262 -1.91 3.31 -32.46
CA ASP A 262 -1.99 4.15 -31.24
C ASP A 262 -1.59 5.60 -31.55
N LYS A 263 -0.56 5.83 -32.37
CA LYS A 263 -0.14 7.18 -32.78
C LYS A 263 -1.22 7.92 -33.56
N ALA A 264 -1.89 7.22 -34.48
CA ALA A 264 -2.95 7.81 -35.27
C ALA A 264 -4.12 8.25 -34.37
N GLU A 265 -4.48 7.40 -33.41
CA GLU A 265 -5.53 7.67 -32.43
C GLU A 265 -5.16 8.83 -31.50
N ILE A 266 -3.93 8.88 -30.98
CA ILE A 266 -3.41 9.98 -30.16
C ILE A 266 -3.51 11.32 -30.91
N ILE A 267 -3.14 11.35 -32.19
CA ILE A 267 -3.22 12.57 -33.01
C ILE A 267 -4.67 12.95 -33.29
N GLU A 268 -5.56 11.98 -33.48
CA GLU A 268 -6.99 12.27 -33.67
C GLU A 268 -7.59 12.92 -32.42
N LEU A 269 -7.37 12.31 -31.25
CA LEU A 269 -7.79 12.84 -29.95
C LEU A 269 -7.21 14.24 -29.68
N SER A 270 -5.94 14.47 -29.99
CA SER A 270 -5.30 15.77 -29.72
C SER A 270 -5.91 16.95 -30.48
N ASN A 271 -6.58 16.68 -31.60
CA ASN A 271 -7.23 17.68 -32.43
C ASN A 271 -8.67 17.97 -32.01
N GLU A 272 -9.22 17.22 -31.05
CA GLU A 272 -10.58 17.42 -30.56
C GLU A 272 -10.68 18.67 -29.66
N PRO A 273 -11.75 19.48 -29.81
CA PRO A 273 -11.89 20.74 -29.09
C PRO A 273 -12.13 20.57 -27.58
N ASP A 274 -12.63 19.40 -27.16
CA ASP A 274 -13.01 19.00 -25.81
C ASP A 274 -11.97 18.07 -25.15
N ILE A 275 -10.76 17.94 -25.71
CA ILE A 275 -9.70 17.06 -25.20
C ILE A 275 -9.42 17.24 -23.70
N TYR A 276 -9.49 18.47 -23.17
CA TYR A 276 -9.28 18.72 -21.74
C TYR A 276 -10.42 18.16 -20.88
N GLU A 277 -11.67 18.26 -21.33
CA GLU A 277 -12.83 17.69 -20.63
C GLU A 277 -12.77 16.16 -20.67
N GLN A 278 -12.37 15.58 -21.81
CA GLN A 278 -12.17 14.13 -21.94
C GLN A 278 -11.02 13.62 -21.04
N MET A 279 -9.92 14.35 -20.96
CA MET A 279 -8.79 14.03 -20.07
C MET A 279 -9.20 14.07 -18.59
N VAL A 280 -10.00 15.07 -18.19
CA VAL A 280 -10.55 15.20 -16.83
C VAL A 280 -11.57 14.08 -16.55
N GLY A 281 -12.43 13.74 -17.51
CA GLY A 281 -13.37 12.63 -17.41
C GLY A 281 -12.68 11.26 -17.34
N SER A 282 -11.47 11.15 -17.88
CA SER A 282 -10.67 9.92 -17.86
C SER A 282 -9.88 9.74 -16.56
N ILE A 283 -9.58 10.83 -15.84
CA ILE A 283 -8.84 10.76 -14.56
C ILE A 283 -9.83 10.60 -13.39
N ALA A 284 -9.83 9.41 -12.79
CA ALA A 284 -10.74 9.01 -11.72
C ALA A 284 -12.23 9.28 -12.05
N PRO A 285 -12.82 8.57 -13.04
CA PRO A 285 -14.21 8.77 -13.49
C PRO A 285 -15.25 8.54 -12.38
N SER A 286 -14.91 7.73 -11.37
CA SER A 286 -15.75 7.46 -10.20
C SER A 286 -15.88 8.65 -9.25
N ILE A 287 -14.96 9.62 -9.31
CA ILE A 287 -14.96 10.78 -8.42
C ILE A 287 -15.70 11.92 -9.13
N PHE A 288 -16.79 12.42 -8.53
CA PHE A 288 -17.50 13.58 -9.04
C PHE A 288 -16.86 14.88 -8.55
N GLY A 289 -16.82 15.90 -9.40
CA GLY A 289 -16.26 17.21 -9.08
C GLY A 289 -14.73 17.24 -9.09
N TYR A 290 -14.18 18.32 -8.53
CA TYR A 290 -12.74 18.63 -8.51
C TYR A 290 -12.11 18.73 -9.90
N ASP A 291 -12.85 19.28 -10.88
CA ASP A 291 -12.41 19.32 -12.29
C ASP A 291 -11.12 20.13 -12.48
N GLN A 292 -10.89 21.17 -11.66
CA GLN A 292 -9.68 21.98 -11.72
C GLN A 292 -8.46 21.22 -11.17
N GLU A 293 -8.64 20.49 -10.08
CA GLU A 293 -7.62 19.67 -9.43
C GLU A 293 -7.25 18.50 -10.35
N LYS A 294 -8.26 17.84 -10.93
CA LYS A 294 -8.08 16.78 -11.94
C LYS A 294 -7.36 17.30 -13.18
N LEU A 295 -7.74 18.47 -13.68
CA LEU A 295 -7.05 19.11 -14.81
C LEU A 295 -5.60 19.42 -14.46
N ALA A 296 -5.35 19.98 -13.27
CA ALA A 296 -4.00 20.27 -12.82
C ALA A 296 -3.15 19.00 -12.67
N MET A 297 -3.74 17.89 -12.21
CA MET A 297 -3.08 16.58 -12.12
C MET A 297 -2.72 16.04 -13.51
N ILE A 298 -3.60 16.20 -14.50
CA ILE A 298 -3.29 15.91 -15.91
C ILE A 298 -2.12 16.78 -16.39
N LEU A 299 -2.17 18.09 -16.17
CA LEU A 299 -1.06 18.98 -16.57
C LEU A 299 0.26 18.60 -15.89
N GLN A 300 0.22 18.13 -14.64
CA GLN A 300 1.40 17.59 -13.95
C GLN A 300 1.94 16.33 -14.64
N LEU A 301 1.07 15.41 -15.06
CA LEU A 301 1.46 14.20 -15.80
C LEU A 301 2.18 14.55 -17.11
N PHE A 302 1.67 15.53 -17.86
CA PHE A 302 2.29 15.99 -19.11
C PHE A 302 3.57 16.80 -18.89
N SER A 303 3.68 17.53 -17.77
CA SER A 303 4.83 18.33 -17.34
C SER A 303 5.27 19.41 -18.36
N GLY A 304 6.02 20.41 -17.91
CA GLY A 304 6.58 21.47 -18.76
C GLY A 304 7.87 21.05 -19.49
N VAL A 305 8.43 21.95 -20.28
CA VAL A 305 9.67 21.68 -21.03
C VAL A 305 10.88 22.06 -20.19
N THR A 306 11.81 21.12 -20.01
CA THR A 306 13.13 21.43 -19.43
C THR A 306 13.95 22.25 -20.43
N LYS A 307 14.50 23.38 -20.01
CA LYS A 307 15.25 24.30 -20.87
C LYS A 307 16.71 24.40 -20.44
N PHE A 308 17.60 24.51 -21.41
CA PHE A 308 19.03 24.75 -21.20
C PHE A 308 19.38 26.13 -21.73
N LEU A 309 19.98 26.96 -20.88
CA LEU A 309 20.46 28.28 -21.25
C LEU A 309 21.87 28.18 -21.88
N PRO A 310 22.29 29.19 -22.66
CA PRO A 310 23.62 29.20 -23.28
C PRO A 310 24.80 29.19 -22.29
N ASP A 311 24.54 29.46 -21.01
CA ASP A 311 25.50 29.38 -19.90
C ASP A 311 25.50 28.02 -19.20
N GLU A 312 24.88 27.01 -19.81
CA GLU A 312 24.71 25.64 -19.31
C GLU A 312 23.81 25.52 -18.07
N SER A 313 23.19 26.63 -17.62
CA SER A 313 22.21 26.56 -16.54
C SER A 313 20.90 25.93 -17.03
N ARG A 314 20.29 25.12 -16.16
CA ARG A 314 19.06 24.37 -16.45
C ARG A 314 17.87 25.02 -15.77
N ILE A 315 16.78 25.17 -16.50
CA ILE A 315 15.47 25.58 -15.97
C ILE A 315 14.56 24.33 -15.97
N ARG A 316 14.04 23.97 -14.79
CA ARG A 316 13.16 22.81 -14.61
C ARG A 316 11.83 22.99 -15.33
N GLY A 317 11.35 21.92 -15.97
CA GLY A 317 10.01 21.84 -16.56
C GLY A 317 8.96 21.22 -15.63
N ASP A 318 9.40 20.49 -14.60
CA ASP A 318 8.54 19.69 -13.73
C ASP A 318 7.66 20.52 -12.79
N LEU A 319 6.47 19.98 -12.53
CA LEU A 319 5.42 20.60 -11.72
C LEU A 319 5.26 19.84 -10.41
N HIS A 320 5.27 20.58 -9.29
CA HIS A 320 5.03 20.03 -7.97
C HIS A 320 3.65 20.46 -7.47
N MET A 321 2.89 19.49 -6.98
CA MET A 321 1.53 19.70 -6.48
C MET A 321 1.39 19.15 -5.06
N LEU A 322 0.63 19.88 -4.23
CA LEU A 322 0.22 19.45 -2.90
C LEU A 322 -1.31 19.47 -2.82
N LEU A 323 -1.90 18.34 -2.46
CA LEU A 323 -3.31 18.23 -2.12
C LEU A 323 -3.44 18.20 -0.59
N ILE A 324 -4.29 19.07 -0.05
CA ILE A 324 -4.52 19.14 1.38
C ILE A 324 -6.00 18.93 1.62
N GLY A 325 -6.37 17.86 2.30
CA GLY A 325 -7.76 17.49 2.49
C GLY A 325 -8.06 17.07 3.92
N ASP A 326 -9.33 17.17 4.28
CA ASP A 326 -9.84 16.61 5.52
C ASP A 326 -9.71 15.06 5.47
N PRO A 327 -9.18 14.40 6.52
CA PRO A 327 -9.15 12.95 6.60
C PRO A 327 -10.58 12.41 6.54
N GLY A 328 -10.82 11.57 5.53
CA GLY A 328 -11.99 10.70 5.44
C GLY A 328 -13.29 11.34 5.91
N THR A 329 -13.75 12.40 5.23
CA THR A 329 -15.04 13.01 5.53
C THR A 329 -16.15 11.99 5.28
N GLY A 330 -16.54 11.29 6.36
CA GLY A 330 -17.67 10.37 6.39
C GLY A 330 -17.35 8.87 6.51
N LYS A 331 -16.26 8.41 7.14
CA LYS A 331 -16.07 6.98 7.47
C LYS A 331 -16.18 6.76 8.97
N CYS A 332 -17.39 6.66 9.50
CA CYS A 332 -17.59 6.51 10.93
C CYS A 332 -18.67 5.47 11.23
N VAL A 333 -18.55 4.84 12.39
CA VAL A 333 -19.50 3.90 12.94
C VAL A 333 -20.22 4.52 14.15
N ARG A 334 -21.39 3.97 14.48
CA ARG A 334 -22.10 4.33 15.71
C ARG A 334 -21.30 3.98 16.96
N GLY A 335 -21.41 4.78 18.01
CA GLY A 335 -20.61 4.62 19.24
C GLY A 335 -20.79 3.31 20.03
N ASP A 336 -21.89 2.57 19.84
CA ASP A 336 -22.10 1.24 20.44
C ASP A 336 -21.54 0.08 19.60
N THR A 337 -20.91 0.39 18.45
CA THR A 337 -20.20 -0.59 17.63
C THR A 337 -19.03 -1.16 18.40
N ARG A 338 -18.93 -2.49 18.45
CA ARG A 338 -17.86 -3.22 19.12
C ARG A 338 -16.67 -3.37 18.19
N VAL A 339 -15.50 -2.97 18.66
CA VAL A 339 -14.21 -3.18 17.98
C VAL A 339 -13.48 -4.32 18.67
N THR A 340 -13.00 -5.27 17.87
CA THR A 340 -12.15 -6.36 18.35
C THR A 340 -10.71 -5.85 18.46
N LEU A 341 -10.08 -6.03 19.62
CA LEU A 341 -8.69 -5.69 19.87
C LEU A 341 -7.77 -6.89 19.61
N GLY A 342 -6.46 -6.63 19.47
CA GLY A 342 -5.45 -7.65 19.18
C GLY A 342 -5.25 -8.69 20.30
N ASP A 343 -5.78 -8.43 21.49
CA ASP A 343 -5.84 -9.36 22.62
C ASP A 343 -7.14 -10.20 22.66
N GLY A 344 -7.99 -10.05 21.62
CA GLY A 344 -9.27 -10.75 21.48
C GLY A 344 -10.43 -10.11 22.23
N THR A 345 -10.23 -9.03 22.98
CA THR A 345 -11.33 -8.33 23.69
C THR A 345 -12.18 -7.48 22.75
N GLU A 346 -13.46 -7.31 23.10
CA GLU A 346 -14.41 -6.49 22.34
C GLU A 346 -14.89 -5.29 23.16
N VAL A 347 -14.47 -4.10 22.74
CA VAL A 347 -14.77 -2.82 23.43
C VAL A 347 -15.70 -1.97 22.56
N GLU A 348 -16.61 -1.21 23.16
CA GLU A 348 -17.39 -0.22 22.40
C GLU A 348 -16.45 0.85 21.86
N ILE A 349 -16.58 1.19 20.57
CA ILE A 349 -15.71 2.17 19.94
C ILE A 349 -15.76 3.53 20.65
N ARG A 350 -16.92 3.93 21.17
CA ARG A 350 -17.04 5.15 21.98
C ARG A 350 -16.17 5.11 23.24
N GLU A 351 -16.21 4.01 23.99
CA GLU A 351 -15.40 3.86 25.20
C GLU A 351 -13.91 3.80 24.84
N LEU A 352 -13.57 3.08 23.77
CA LEU A 352 -12.21 2.99 23.27
C LEU A 352 -11.67 4.36 22.84
N VAL A 353 -12.44 5.14 22.09
CA VAL A 353 -12.04 6.48 21.65
C VAL A 353 -11.98 7.42 22.85
N GLU A 354 -13.06 7.54 23.63
CA GLU A 354 -13.15 8.52 24.72
C GLU A 354 -12.16 8.28 25.86
N SER A 355 -11.79 7.03 26.14
CA SER A 355 -10.74 6.72 27.12
C SER A 355 -9.31 7.04 26.64
N ASN A 356 -9.12 7.14 25.32
CA ASN A 356 -7.84 7.46 24.69
C ASN A 356 -7.75 8.92 24.21
N LEU A 357 -8.78 9.75 24.44
CA LEU A 357 -8.74 11.21 24.27
C LEU A 357 -8.04 11.86 25.49
N GLY A 358 -6.75 11.62 25.64
CA GLY A 358 -5.93 12.13 26.76
C GLY A 358 -5.41 13.55 26.52
N ASP A 359 -5.05 13.87 25.29
CA ASP A 359 -4.64 15.20 24.79
C ASP A 359 -5.39 15.50 23.47
N PRO A 360 -6.74 15.57 23.52
CA PRO A 360 -7.57 15.60 22.32
C PRO A 360 -7.36 16.88 21.51
N LYS A 361 -7.16 16.70 20.21
CA LYS A 361 -7.11 17.79 19.22
C LYS A 361 -8.53 18.02 18.69
N GLU A 362 -9.02 19.24 18.88
CA GLU A 362 -10.36 19.67 18.47
C GLU A 362 -10.45 19.88 16.96
N ILE A 363 -11.59 19.53 16.37
CA ILE A 363 -12.00 19.77 14.97
C ILE A 363 -13.41 20.34 14.94
N ASP A 364 -13.78 20.96 13.82
CA ASP A 364 -15.09 21.59 13.59
C ASP A 364 -16.30 20.72 13.95
N ASP A 365 -16.19 19.39 13.81
CA ASP A 365 -17.24 18.44 14.13
C ASP A 365 -16.84 17.42 15.21
N GLY A 366 -15.87 17.69 16.09
CA GLY A 366 -15.50 16.76 17.16
C GLY A 366 -14.03 16.80 17.60
N TRP A 367 -13.44 15.64 17.87
CA TRP A 367 -12.09 15.50 18.44
C TRP A 367 -11.37 14.26 17.93
N TRP A 368 -10.04 14.31 17.90
CA TRP A 368 -9.20 13.12 17.68
C TRP A 368 -7.98 13.11 18.59
N ASP A 369 -7.37 11.94 18.76
CA ASP A 369 -6.12 11.78 19.50
C ASP A 369 -5.27 10.63 18.93
N GLU A 370 -3.98 10.64 19.23
CA GLU A 370 -3.03 9.59 18.84
C GLU A 370 -3.08 8.42 19.83
N VAL A 371 -3.03 7.21 19.29
CA VAL A 371 -3.11 5.99 20.10
C VAL A 371 -2.20 4.90 19.54
N SER A 372 -1.92 3.88 20.33
CA SER A 372 -1.25 2.66 19.87
C SER A 372 -2.01 1.47 20.41
N ILE A 373 -3.00 1.00 19.64
CA ILE A 373 -3.82 -0.16 19.99
C ILE A 373 -3.67 -1.21 18.90
N GLY A 374 -3.30 -2.44 19.27
CA GLY A 374 -3.33 -3.56 18.33
C GLY A 374 -4.78 -3.90 17.96
N VAL A 375 -5.08 -4.00 16.67
CA VAL A 375 -6.39 -4.40 16.14
C VAL A 375 -6.23 -5.45 15.03
N PRO A 376 -7.11 -6.45 14.94
CA PRO A 376 -7.10 -7.39 13.83
C PRO A 376 -7.48 -6.70 12.52
N SER A 377 -6.74 -6.99 11.47
CA SER A 377 -6.81 -6.35 10.17
C SER A 377 -6.60 -7.37 9.04
N LEU A 378 -7.37 -7.21 7.97
CA LEU A 378 -7.30 -8.02 6.75
C LEU A 378 -6.07 -7.65 5.93
N GLN A 379 -5.23 -8.65 5.68
CA GLN A 379 -4.05 -8.54 4.84
C GLN A 379 -4.36 -8.84 3.37
N PRO A 380 -3.52 -8.41 2.41
CA PRO A 380 -3.74 -8.65 0.98
C PRO A 380 -3.82 -10.13 0.56
N ASP A 381 -3.29 -11.05 1.37
CA ASP A 381 -3.36 -12.49 1.14
C ASP A 381 -4.69 -13.12 1.59
N GLY A 382 -5.59 -12.32 2.17
CA GLY A 382 -6.89 -12.75 2.68
C GLY A 382 -6.85 -13.34 4.08
N LYS A 383 -5.71 -13.24 4.80
CA LYS A 383 -5.60 -13.61 6.21
C LYS A 383 -5.85 -12.41 7.12
N ILE A 384 -6.20 -12.70 8.37
CA ILE A 384 -6.36 -11.67 9.40
C ILE A 384 -5.14 -11.70 10.30
N GLY A 385 -4.40 -10.59 10.34
CA GLY A 385 -3.27 -10.39 11.25
C GLY A 385 -3.48 -9.17 12.13
N THR A 386 -2.54 -8.87 13.02
CA THR A 386 -2.65 -7.71 13.93
C THR A 386 -1.88 -6.51 13.39
N GLU A 387 -2.53 -5.36 13.31
CA GLU A 387 -1.95 -4.07 12.94
C GLU A 387 -2.18 -3.04 14.05
N GLN A 388 -1.49 -1.89 14.01
CA GLN A 388 -1.65 -0.84 15.03
C GLN A 388 -2.62 0.25 14.57
N ALA A 389 -3.68 0.47 15.34
CA ALA A 389 -4.48 1.69 15.30
C ALA A 389 -3.66 2.84 15.86
N THR A 390 -3.53 3.90 15.06
CA THR A 390 -2.68 5.07 15.33
C THR A 390 -3.45 6.32 15.73
N LYS A 391 -4.75 6.39 15.39
CA LYS A 391 -5.63 7.49 15.79
C LYS A 391 -7.02 7.00 16.13
N VAL A 392 -7.66 7.73 17.04
CA VAL A 392 -9.06 7.60 17.44
C VAL A 392 -9.80 8.88 17.06
N TRP A 393 -11.00 8.74 16.47
CA TRP A 393 -11.82 9.85 16.00
C TRP A 393 -13.18 9.85 16.70
N LYS A 394 -13.64 11.02 17.13
CA LYS A 394 -14.99 11.30 17.61
C LYS A 394 -15.54 12.45 16.78
N ARG A 395 -16.65 12.26 16.07
CA ARG A 395 -17.24 13.24 15.15
C ARG A 395 -18.75 13.39 15.34
N GLU A 396 -19.33 14.49 14.91
CA GLU A 396 -20.79 14.70 14.94
C GLU A 396 -21.48 13.72 13.97
N ALA A 397 -22.62 13.17 14.40
CA ALA A 397 -23.38 12.23 13.61
C ALA A 397 -24.08 12.94 12.43
N PRO A 398 -23.99 12.43 11.19
CA PRO A 398 -24.68 13.02 10.04
C PRO A 398 -26.20 12.81 10.12
N GLU A 399 -26.99 13.55 9.33
CA GLU A 399 -28.46 13.43 9.33
C GLU A 399 -28.99 12.03 8.98
N THR A 400 -28.21 11.22 8.25
CA THR A 400 -28.58 9.88 7.82
C THR A 400 -27.41 8.90 7.96
N MET A 401 -27.67 7.77 8.60
CA MET A 401 -26.79 6.60 8.74
C MET A 401 -27.42 5.40 8.00
N TYR A 402 -26.63 4.37 7.70
CA TYR A 402 -27.12 3.10 7.14
C TYR A 402 -26.96 1.98 8.16
N ARG A 403 -28.05 1.26 8.42
CA ARG A 403 -28.05 0.07 9.26
C ARG A 403 -28.05 -1.17 8.39
N ILE A 404 -26.97 -1.93 8.45
CA ILE A 404 -26.76 -3.16 7.69
C ILE A 404 -26.94 -4.35 8.62
N ARG A 405 -27.79 -5.31 8.23
CA ARG A 405 -27.96 -6.59 8.92
C ARG A 405 -27.60 -7.74 7.99
N THR A 406 -26.79 -8.67 8.47
CA THR A 406 -26.40 -9.87 7.73
C THR A 406 -27.30 -11.06 8.06
N ASP A 407 -27.31 -12.08 7.20
CA ASP A 407 -28.10 -13.30 7.37
C ASP A 407 -27.65 -14.20 8.54
N THR A 408 -26.45 -13.94 9.09
CA THR A 408 -25.96 -14.54 10.33
C THR A 408 -26.43 -13.79 11.59
N GLY A 409 -27.05 -12.62 11.42
CA GLY A 409 -27.57 -11.77 12.48
C GLY A 409 -26.57 -10.74 13.02
N LYS A 410 -25.47 -10.44 12.30
CA LYS A 410 -24.62 -9.29 12.61
C LYS A 410 -25.31 -8.01 12.16
N GLU A 411 -25.05 -6.93 12.88
CA GLU A 411 -25.68 -5.64 12.66
C GLU A 411 -24.64 -4.55 12.85
N ILE A 412 -24.53 -3.63 11.91
CA ILE A 412 -23.63 -2.48 12.00
C ILE A 412 -24.34 -1.23 11.48
N GLU A 413 -24.09 -0.09 12.13
CA GLU A 413 -24.63 1.21 11.72
C GLU A 413 -23.47 2.14 11.38
N VAL A 414 -23.46 2.59 10.13
CA VAL A 414 -22.32 3.20 9.45
C VAL A 414 -22.75 4.44 8.68
N THR A 415 -21.83 5.36 8.47
CA THR A 415 -22.04 6.52 7.59
C THR A 415 -22.20 6.07 6.12
N PRO A 416 -22.88 6.86 5.26
CA PRO A 416 -23.12 6.50 3.85
C PRO A 416 -21.86 6.13 3.06
N SER A 417 -20.75 6.82 3.32
CA SER A 417 -19.44 6.64 2.68
C SER A 417 -18.51 5.63 3.38
N HIS A 418 -19.00 4.89 4.38
CA HIS A 418 -18.21 3.87 5.08
C HIS A 418 -17.99 2.64 4.19
N PRO A 419 -16.74 2.23 3.86
CA PRO A 419 -16.50 1.11 2.96
C PRO A 419 -16.48 -0.24 3.68
N LEU A 420 -17.16 -1.24 3.12
CA LEU A 420 -17.10 -2.64 3.52
C LEU A 420 -16.52 -3.49 2.37
N PHE A 421 -15.78 -4.55 2.72
CA PHE A 421 -15.24 -5.45 1.70
C PHE A 421 -16.32 -6.38 1.12
N VAL A 422 -16.36 -6.47 -0.20
CA VAL A 422 -17.25 -7.33 -0.99
C VAL A 422 -16.44 -8.27 -1.90
N PRO A 423 -16.97 -9.43 -2.30
CA PRO A 423 -16.25 -10.38 -3.17
C PRO A 423 -16.09 -9.81 -4.59
N ALA A 424 -14.94 -10.04 -5.21
CA ALA A 424 -14.64 -9.63 -6.57
C ALA A 424 -13.78 -10.68 -7.30
N GLY A 425 -14.42 -11.60 -8.03
CA GLY A 425 -13.71 -12.66 -8.76
C GLY A 425 -12.95 -13.59 -7.82
N ALA A 426 -11.62 -13.67 -8.02
CA ALA A 426 -10.71 -14.42 -7.16
C ALA A 426 -10.13 -13.60 -5.99
N GLY A 427 -10.65 -12.39 -5.73
CA GLY A 427 -10.22 -11.49 -4.66
C GLY A 427 -11.38 -10.73 -4.01
N PHE A 428 -11.09 -9.58 -3.40
CA PHE A 428 -12.05 -8.72 -2.70
C PHE A 428 -11.78 -7.25 -2.97
N ARG A 429 -12.82 -6.40 -2.88
CA ARG A 429 -12.73 -4.95 -3.07
C ARG A 429 -13.57 -4.22 -2.02
N ALA A 430 -13.23 -2.97 -1.69
CA ALA A 430 -14.02 -2.15 -0.78
C ALA A 430 -15.13 -1.40 -1.56
N VAL A 431 -16.36 -1.42 -1.03
CA VAL A 431 -17.55 -0.75 -1.59
C VAL A 431 -18.24 0.04 -0.49
N GLU A 432 -18.73 1.24 -0.81
CA GLU A 432 -19.35 2.12 0.19
C GLU A 432 -20.72 1.63 0.65
N SER A 433 -21.09 1.94 1.89
CA SER A 433 -22.34 1.45 2.49
C SER A 433 -23.59 1.90 1.73
N ARG A 434 -23.59 3.10 1.13
CA ARG A 434 -24.70 3.58 0.27
C ARG A 434 -24.84 2.84 -1.07
N GLU A 435 -23.81 2.10 -1.47
CA GLU A 435 -23.77 1.34 -2.73
C GLU A 435 -24.18 -0.13 -2.53
N LEU A 436 -24.31 -0.57 -1.28
CA LEU A 436 -24.71 -1.94 -0.93
C LEU A 436 -26.23 -2.10 -0.97
N SER A 437 -26.69 -3.26 -1.39
CA SER A 437 -28.10 -3.63 -1.46
C SER A 437 -28.40 -4.93 -0.71
N GLU A 438 -29.69 -5.17 -0.44
CA GLU A 438 -30.14 -6.46 0.09
C GLU A 438 -29.76 -7.60 -0.87
N GLY A 439 -29.07 -8.61 -0.36
CA GLY A 439 -28.58 -9.74 -1.15
C GLY A 439 -27.11 -9.70 -1.51
N ASP A 440 -26.43 -8.56 -1.36
CA ASP A 440 -24.98 -8.45 -1.53
C ASP A 440 -24.21 -9.16 -0.41
N PHE A 441 -22.90 -9.36 -0.59
CA PHE A 441 -22.05 -10.05 0.38
C PHE A 441 -21.02 -9.11 0.99
N VAL A 442 -20.84 -9.19 2.30
CA VAL A 442 -19.82 -8.46 3.07
C VAL A 442 -18.84 -9.41 3.74
N GLY A 443 -17.59 -8.97 3.85
CA GLY A 443 -16.50 -9.74 4.45
C GLY A 443 -16.58 -9.79 5.98
N ALA A 444 -16.46 -11.01 6.52
CA ALA A 444 -16.43 -11.31 7.94
C ALA A 444 -15.25 -12.25 8.26
N PRO A 445 -14.68 -12.23 9.47
CA PRO A 445 -13.69 -13.21 9.89
C PRO A 445 -14.32 -14.60 10.02
N SER A 446 -13.65 -15.62 9.49
CA SER A 446 -13.96 -17.04 9.70
C SER A 446 -13.18 -17.61 10.89
N SER A 447 -12.04 -17.00 11.23
CA SER A 447 -11.23 -17.29 12.40
C SER A 447 -10.59 -15.99 12.93
N LEU A 448 -10.25 -15.98 14.22
CA LEU A 448 -9.48 -14.91 14.86
C LEU A 448 -8.38 -15.55 15.70
N ASP A 449 -7.15 -15.07 15.52
CA ASP A 449 -6.01 -15.44 16.37
C ASP A 449 -5.53 -14.19 17.11
N HIS A 450 -5.18 -14.36 18.38
CA HIS A 450 -4.84 -13.26 19.28
C HIS A 450 -3.87 -13.73 20.36
N ASP A 451 -3.20 -12.77 20.98
CA ASP A 451 -2.25 -13.05 22.06
C ASP A 451 -2.98 -13.55 23.31
N TYR A 452 -2.53 -14.68 23.87
CA TYR A 452 -3.16 -15.31 25.03
C TYR A 452 -2.50 -14.87 26.35
N ASP A 453 -3.33 -14.51 27.33
CA ASP A 453 -2.96 -14.24 28.71
C ASP A 453 -3.89 -14.99 29.68
N ASP A 454 -3.33 -15.99 30.36
CA ASP A 454 -4.05 -16.80 31.36
C ASP A 454 -3.97 -16.22 32.79
N THR A 455 -3.32 -15.06 33.00
CA THR A 455 -3.18 -14.48 34.33
C THR A 455 -4.53 -14.05 34.93
N LEU A 456 -4.77 -14.40 36.20
CA LEU A 456 -6.00 -14.10 36.91
C LEU A 456 -5.79 -12.96 37.91
N ALA A 457 -5.67 -11.73 37.40
CA ALA A 457 -5.40 -10.53 38.19
C ALA A 457 -6.69 -9.80 38.64
N VAL A 458 -7.49 -10.43 39.51
CA VAL A 458 -8.76 -9.85 39.99
C VAL A 458 -8.66 -9.46 41.47
N ASP A 459 -8.84 -8.18 41.77
CA ASP A 459 -8.91 -7.67 43.14
C ASP A 459 -10.30 -7.94 43.74
N TYR A 460 -10.35 -8.67 44.85
CA TYR A 460 -11.59 -8.96 45.56
C TYR A 460 -11.44 -8.80 47.08
N ARG A 461 -12.58 -8.63 47.73
CA ARG A 461 -12.62 -8.35 49.17
C ARG A 461 -12.40 -9.62 49.98
N ARG A 462 -11.31 -9.64 50.76
CA ARG A 462 -11.05 -10.68 51.77
C ARG A 462 -11.81 -10.42 53.08
N ALA A 463 -12.42 -11.45 53.65
CA ALA A 463 -13.20 -11.36 54.86
C ALA A 463 -12.29 -11.39 56.11
N ILE A 464 -12.51 -10.44 57.02
CA ILE A 464 -11.69 -10.27 58.25
C ILE A 464 -12.23 -11.14 59.41
N SER A 465 -13.34 -11.85 59.21
CA SER A 465 -14.03 -12.60 60.28
C SER A 465 -13.38 -13.97 60.55
N HIS A 466 -13.36 -14.41 61.81
CA HIS A 466 -12.72 -15.67 62.22
C HIS A 466 -13.43 -16.94 61.69
N ASN A 467 -14.65 -16.80 61.15
CA ASN A 467 -15.46 -17.90 60.60
C ASN A 467 -15.63 -17.78 59.07
N ALA A 468 -14.87 -16.91 58.41
CA ALA A 468 -14.91 -16.80 56.95
C ALA A 468 -14.32 -18.06 56.31
N ILE A 469 -14.96 -18.51 55.24
CA ILE A 469 -14.41 -19.55 54.35
C ILE A 469 -13.49 -18.81 53.38
N PRO A 470 -12.15 -19.00 53.45
CA PRO A 470 -11.24 -18.36 52.53
C PRO A 470 -11.40 -18.94 51.13
N LEU A 471 -11.29 -18.09 50.11
CA LEU A 471 -11.25 -18.50 48.71
C LEU A 471 -9.80 -18.81 48.30
N ASP A 472 -9.52 -20.06 47.95
CA ASP A 472 -8.22 -20.48 47.43
C ASP A 472 -8.19 -20.27 45.90
N LEU A 473 -7.92 -19.02 45.49
CA LEU A 473 -7.86 -18.64 44.07
C LEU A 473 -6.48 -19.01 43.47
N PRO A 474 -6.42 -19.66 42.28
CA PRO A 474 -5.16 -19.82 41.56
C PRO A 474 -4.62 -18.49 41.00
N GLU A 475 -3.32 -18.43 40.71
CA GLU A 475 -2.68 -17.24 40.09
C GLU A 475 -2.99 -17.12 38.58
N GLU A 476 -3.37 -18.23 37.94
CA GLU A 476 -3.73 -18.34 36.53
C GLU A 476 -5.10 -19.02 36.38
N TRP A 477 -5.78 -18.76 35.26
CA TRP A 477 -7.00 -19.46 34.90
C TRP A 477 -6.77 -20.97 34.83
N THR A 478 -7.73 -21.72 35.39
CA THR A 478 -7.76 -23.17 35.26
C THR A 478 -9.00 -23.60 34.49
N PRO A 479 -8.93 -24.69 33.70
CA PRO A 479 -10.11 -25.19 32.99
C PRO A 479 -11.29 -25.50 33.93
N SER A 480 -11.03 -25.90 35.18
CA SER A 480 -12.05 -26.11 36.21
C SER A 480 -12.75 -24.81 36.63
N LEU A 481 -11.98 -23.73 36.85
CA LEU A 481 -12.55 -22.43 37.20
C LEU A 481 -13.36 -21.85 36.05
N ALA A 482 -12.86 -21.94 34.81
CA ALA A 482 -13.57 -21.49 33.62
C ALA A 482 -14.89 -22.25 33.40
N ARG A 483 -14.90 -23.58 33.63
CA ARG A 483 -16.16 -24.37 33.62
C ARG A 483 -17.14 -23.89 34.68
N LEU A 484 -16.66 -23.68 35.91
CA LEU A 484 -17.50 -23.19 37.01
C LEU A 484 -18.16 -21.85 36.66
N VAL A 485 -17.38 -20.90 36.13
CA VAL A 485 -17.91 -19.61 35.66
C VAL A 485 -18.92 -19.82 34.53
N GLY A 486 -18.63 -20.70 33.56
CA GLY A 486 -19.57 -21.04 32.48
C GLY A 486 -20.91 -21.61 32.99
N TYR A 487 -20.90 -22.46 34.01
CA TYR A 487 -22.13 -22.96 34.63
C TYR A 487 -22.88 -21.88 35.41
N ILE A 488 -22.17 -20.95 36.05
CA ILE A 488 -22.80 -19.84 36.77
C ILE A 488 -23.49 -18.88 35.78
N VAL A 489 -22.85 -18.59 34.65
CA VAL A 489 -23.44 -17.75 33.59
C VAL A 489 -24.65 -18.44 32.94
N ALA A 490 -24.61 -19.76 32.78
CA ALA A 490 -25.73 -20.53 32.23
C ALA A 490 -26.90 -20.67 33.21
N GLU A 491 -26.67 -21.29 34.36
CA GLU A 491 -27.72 -21.81 35.25
C GLU A 491 -27.56 -21.32 36.70
N GLY A 492 -26.68 -20.33 36.90
CA GLY A 492 -26.34 -19.78 38.20
C GLY A 492 -27.23 -18.60 38.63
N TYR A 493 -27.39 -18.47 39.94
CA TYR A 493 -27.96 -17.29 40.57
C TYR A 493 -27.01 -16.82 41.67
N VAL A 494 -26.60 -15.55 41.59
CA VAL A 494 -25.69 -14.91 42.54
C VAL A 494 -26.47 -13.88 43.33
N GLU A 495 -26.53 -14.04 44.66
CA GLU A 495 -27.13 -13.05 45.56
C GLU A 495 -26.05 -12.44 46.44
N GLN A 496 -25.94 -11.12 46.41
CA GLN A 496 -25.15 -10.35 47.35
C GLN A 496 -26.07 -9.50 48.23
N ARG A 497 -25.84 -9.54 49.55
CA ARG A 497 -26.62 -8.80 50.54
C ARG A 497 -25.86 -7.57 51.03
N SER A 498 -26.61 -6.59 51.51
CA SER A 498 -26.07 -5.33 52.06
C SER A 498 -25.12 -5.50 53.25
N ASP A 499 -25.17 -6.66 53.92
CA ASP A 499 -24.26 -7.01 55.02
C ASP A 499 -23.00 -7.75 54.53
N ASN A 500 -22.71 -7.66 53.23
CA ASN A 500 -21.52 -8.23 52.62
C ASN A 500 -21.46 -9.78 52.68
N THR A 501 -22.60 -10.42 52.92
CA THR A 501 -22.80 -11.86 52.78
C THR A 501 -23.46 -12.16 51.45
N GLY A 502 -23.32 -13.39 50.95
CA GLY A 502 -23.92 -13.78 49.68
C GLY A 502 -23.84 -15.27 49.46
N PHE A 503 -24.53 -15.73 48.42
CA PHE A 503 -24.42 -17.11 47.95
C PHE A 503 -24.50 -17.17 46.43
N VAL A 504 -23.91 -18.22 45.89
CA VAL A 504 -24.04 -18.65 44.51
C VAL A 504 -24.81 -19.96 44.52
N SER A 505 -25.83 -20.09 43.67
CA SER A 505 -26.56 -21.34 43.49
C SER A 505 -26.61 -21.74 42.02
N ILE A 506 -26.30 -23.00 41.71
CA ILE A 506 -26.40 -23.58 40.36
C ILE A 506 -27.50 -24.63 40.41
N THR A 507 -28.49 -24.54 39.51
CA THR A 507 -29.61 -25.48 39.46
C THR A 507 -29.60 -26.24 38.14
N ASN A 508 -29.56 -27.57 38.16
CA ASN A 508 -29.65 -28.37 36.93
C ASN A 508 -30.31 -29.73 37.17
N ASP A 509 -30.86 -30.32 36.11
CA ASP A 509 -31.41 -31.68 36.09
C ASP A 509 -30.32 -32.74 35.86
N ASP A 510 -29.21 -32.37 35.22
CA ASP A 510 -28.10 -33.28 34.93
C ASP A 510 -27.12 -33.36 36.11
N ARG A 511 -26.90 -34.58 36.59
CA ARG A 511 -26.05 -34.83 37.75
C ARG A 511 -24.57 -34.72 37.40
N GLU A 512 -24.16 -34.98 36.16
CA GLU A 512 -22.77 -34.85 35.74
C GLU A 512 -22.32 -33.37 35.77
N ILE A 513 -23.20 -32.43 35.39
CA ILE A 513 -22.95 -30.97 35.49
C ILE A 513 -22.78 -30.54 36.95
N LEU A 514 -23.68 -31.02 37.82
CA LEU A 514 -23.64 -30.70 39.25
C LEU A 514 -22.39 -31.29 39.93
N GLU A 515 -21.97 -32.50 39.56
CA GLU A 515 -20.75 -33.13 40.09
C GLU A 515 -19.49 -32.38 39.64
N ASP A 516 -19.37 -31.98 38.37
CA ASP A 516 -18.24 -31.17 37.88
C ASP A 516 -18.21 -29.77 38.53
N SER A 517 -19.39 -29.18 38.79
CA SER A 517 -19.50 -27.91 39.55
C SER A 517 -19.04 -28.05 41.00
N ILE A 518 -19.36 -29.18 41.66
CA ILE A 518 -18.89 -29.48 43.02
C ILE A 518 -17.38 -29.63 43.04
N ASP A 519 -16.82 -30.41 42.12
CA ASP A 519 -15.38 -30.63 42.03
C ASP A 519 -14.62 -29.30 41.84
N ALA A 520 -15.16 -28.40 41.01
CA ALA A 520 -14.60 -27.07 40.82
C ALA A 520 -14.73 -26.16 42.06
N LEU A 521 -15.85 -26.21 42.79
CA LEU A 521 -16.01 -25.48 44.07
C LEU A 521 -15.05 -26.01 45.15
N GLU A 522 -14.90 -27.33 45.26
CA GLU A 522 -13.98 -27.96 46.21
C GLU A 522 -12.51 -27.64 45.90
N ALA A 523 -12.15 -27.55 44.62
CA ALA A 523 -10.81 -27.13 44.19
C ALA A 523 -10.44 -25.70 44.63
N LEU A 524 -11.44 -24.82 44.81
CA LEU A 524 -11.30 -23.46 45.31
C LEU A 524 -11.38 -23.35 46.84
N GLY A 525 -11.45 -24.48 47.55
CA GLY A 525 -11.58 -24.53 49.01
C GLY A 525 -12.99 -24.16 49.52
N LEU A 526 -13.99 -24.11 48.65
CA LEU A 526 -15.33 -23.64 48.99
C LEU A 526 -16.25 -24.78 49.48
N ASN A 527 -17.03 -24.48 50.50
CA ASN A 527 -18.06 -25.40 51.00
C ASN A 527 -19.35 -25.26 50.18
N TRP A 528 -20.00 -26.38 49.91
CA TRP A 528 -21.26 -26.44 49.18
C TRP A 528 -22.34 -27.20 49.97
N THR A 529 -23.59 -26.97 49.59
CA THR A 529 -24.74 -27.71 50.10
C THR A 529 -25.67 -28.08 48.94
N GLU A 530 -26.15 -29.32 48.90
CA GLU A 530 -27.14 -29.77 47.92
C GLU A 530 -28.54 -29.69 48.52
N ARG A 531 -29.46 -29.05 47.79
CA ARG A 531 -30.89 -29.02 48.09
C ARG A 531 -31.64 -29.91 47.11
N GLY A 532 -32.53 -30.74 47.66
CA GLY A 532 -33.39 -31.61 46.88
C GLY A 532 -34.47 -30.83 46.12
N ALA A 533 -35.00 -31.42 45.05
CA ALA A 533 -36.01 -30.79 44.21
C ALA A 533 -37.30 -30.49 45.00
N HIS A 534 -37.92 -29.33 44.73
CA HIS A 534 -39.26 -29.00 45.22
C HIS A 534 -40.32 -29.98 44.71
N GLU A 535 -41.44 -30.16 45.44
CA GLU A 535 -42.51 -31.10 45.05
C GLU A 535 -42.95 -30.89 43.59
N GLY A 536 -42.66 -31.89 42.73
CA GLY A 536 -43.03 -31.90 41.32
C GLY A 536 -41.94 -31.46 40.33
N LYS A 537 -40.74 -31.08 40.78
CA LYS A 537 -39.57 -30.80 39.92
C LYS A 537 -38.50 -31.89 40.07
N SER A 538 -37.66 -32.10 39.04
CA SER A 538 -36.52 -33.03 39.07
C SER A 538 -35.18 -32.35 39.38
N ALA A 539 -35.11 -31.03 39.17
CA ALA A 539 -33.85 -30.27 39.21
C ALA A 539 -33.34 -30.13 40.64
N ARG A 540 -32.02 -30.30 40.80
CA ARG A 540 -31.33 -30.14 42.08
C ARG A 540 -30.54 -28.86 42.09
N GLU A 541 -30.36 -28.30 43.28
CA GLU A 541 -29.69 -27.01 43.49
C GLU A 541 -28.44 -27.24 44.35
N ILE A 542 -27.28 -26.83 43.84
CA ILE A 542 -26.05 -26.70 44.64
C ILE A 542 -25.93 -25.25 45.07
N MET A 543 -25.70 -25.02 46.35
CA MET A 543 -25.53 -23.68 46.92
C MET A 543 -24.20 -23.56 47.65
N CYS A 544 -23.41 -22.55 47.29
CA CYS A 544 -22.19 -22.14 47.95
C CYS A 544 -22.40 -20.78 48.62
N SER A 545 -22.25 -20.71 49.95
CA SER A 545 -22.43 -19.47 50.72
C SER A 545 -21.09 -18.90 51.15
N ALA A 546 -20.36 -18.30 50.21
CA ALA A 546 -19.06 -17.69 50.44
C ALA A 546 -19.05 -16.23 49.93
N GLY A 547 -18.97 -15.28 50.87
CA GLY A 547 -18.96 -13.85 50.53
C GLY A 547 -17.71 -13.39 49.77
N GLU A 548 -16.56 -14.04 49.98
CA GLU A 548 -15.34 -13.79 49.19
C GLU A 548 -15.52 -14.23 47.74
N PHE A 549 -16.17 -15.38 47.50
CA PHE A 549 -16.43 -15.88 46.16
C PHE A 549 -17.44 -15.01 45.40
N VAL A 550 -18.50 -14.53 46.06
CA VAL A 550 -19.43 -13.57 45.45
C VAL A 550 -18.73 -12.26 45.11
N SER A 551 -17.84 -11.76 45.99
CA SER A 551 -17.03 -10.57 45.70
C SER A 551 -16.06 -10.78 44.54
N PHE A 552 -15.50 -11.99 44.41
CA PHE A 552 -14.65 -12.33 43.27
C PHE A 552 -15.44 -12.33 41.96
N LEU A 553 -16.63 -12.93 41.92
CA LEU A 553 -17.48 -12.92 40.73
C LEU A 553 -17.94 -11.50 40.35
N GLU A 554 -18.25 -10.66 41.34
CA GLU A 554 -18.58 -9.24 41.12
C GLU A 554 -17.41 -8.47 40.50
N SER A 555 -16.18 -8.68 41.00
CA SER A 555 -14.97 -8.07 40.43
C SER A 555 -14.59 -8.65 39.07
N LEU A 556 -14.97 -9.90 38.79
CA LEU A 556 -14.67 -10.57 37.53
C LEU A 556 -15.59 -10.09 36.41
N GLU A 557 -16.90 -10.00 36.68
CA GLU A 557 -17.90 -9.47 35.75
C GLU A 557 -19.16 -9.06 36.54
N PRO A 558 -19.40 -7.75 36.76
CA PRO A 558 -20.54 -7.25 37.52
C PRO A 558 -21.90 -7.73 36.99
N ALA A 559 -22.01 -7.95 35.68
CA ALA A 559 -23.22 -8.47 35.04
C ALA A 559 -23.66 -9.85 35.57
N MET A 560 -22.76 -10.63 36.18
CA MET A 560 -23.09 -11.94 36.76
C MET A 560 -24.06 -11.83 37.95
N LEU A 561 -24.10 -10.70 38.64
CA LEU A 561 -25.06 -10.41 39.72
C LEU A 561 -26.37 -9.79 39.19
N GLY A 562 -26.39 -9.42 37.91
CA GLY A 562 -27.53 -8.82 37.22
C GLY A 562 -28.60 -9.83 36.80
N ARG A 563 -29.59 -9.36 36.04
CA ARG A 563 -30.65 -10.22 35.49
C ARG A 563 -30.14 -11.01 34.29
N SER A 564 -30.85 -12.07 33.89
CA SER A 564 -30.48 -12.89 32.72
C SER A 564 -30.36 -12.12 31.39
N ALA A 565 -30.98 -10.94 31.28
CA ALA A 565 -30.86 -10.06 30.11
C ALA A 565 -29.59 -9.20 30.10
N GLU A 566 -28.95 -9.04 31.26
CA GLU A 566 -27.75 -8.21 31.47
C GLU A 566 -26.47 -9.05 31.47
N GLN A 567 -26.57 -10.38 31.53
CA GLN A 567 -25.42 -11.31 31.58
C GLN A 567 -24.48 -11.11 30.38
N ARG A 568 -23.18 -11.30 30.61
CA ARG A 568 -22.09 -11.14 29.62
C ARG A 568 -21.05 -12.24 29.78
N VAL A 569 -20.25 -12.46 28.75
CA VAL A 569 -19.01 -13.24 28.87
C VAL A 569 -17.99 -12.38 29.62
N PRO A 570 -17.36 -12.88 30.71
CA PRO A 570 -16.34 -12.10 31.42
C PRO A 570 -15.16 -11.74 30.51
N GLU A 571 -14.74 -10.47 30.53
CA GLU A 571 -13.64 -9.95 29.70
C GLU A 571 -12.36 -10.80 29.76
N PRO A 572 -11.88 -11.29 30.93
CA PRO A 572 -10.67 -12.09 31.00
C PRO A 572 -10.74 -13.42 30.24
N ILE A 573 -11.93 -13.94 29.94
CA ILE A 573 -12.08 -15.16 29.14
C ILE A 573 -11.68 -14.91 27.68
N PHE A 574 -11.91 -13.72 27.13
CA PHE A 574 -11.52 -13.39 25.75
C PHE A 574 -10.00 -13.42 25.57
N ARG A 575 -9.24 -12.92 26.56
CA ARG A 575 -7.76 -12.94 26.55
C ARG A 575 -7.17 -14.31 26.86
N SER A 576 -7.92 -15.19 27.52
CA SER A 576 -7.39 -16.50 27.97
C SER A 576 -7.09 -17.46 26.83
N SER A 577 -6.24 -18.45 27.08
CA SER A 577 -5.84 -19.47 26.12
C SER A 577 -7.02 -20.28 25.60
N LEU A 578 -6.85 -20.88 24.40
CA LEU A 578 -7.85 -21.77 23.80
C LEU A 578 -8.27 -22.92 24.72
N GLU A 579 -7.45 -23.34 25.69
CA GLU A 579 -7.86 -24.35 26.67
C GLU A 579 -8.91 -23.82 27.65
N ILE A 580 -8.74 -22.58 28.13
CA ILE A 580 -9.63 -21.90 29.06
C ILE A 580 -10.93 -21.48 28.37
N GLN A 581 -10.85 -20.86 27.19
CA GLN A 581 -12.01 -20.53 26.37
C GLN A 581 -12.85 -21.77 26.04
N ARG A 582 -12.18 -22.88 25.65
CA ARG A 582 -12.83 -24.17 25.39
C ARG A 582 -13.59 -24.65 26.62
N ALA A 583 -12.96 -24.56 27.80
CA ALA A 583 -13.58 -25.00 29.05
C ALA A 583 -14.83 -24.17 29.39
N PHE A 584 -14.76 -22.85 29.26
CA PHE A 584 -15.91 -21.95 29.46
C PHE A 584 -17.06 -22.26 28.50
N LEU A 585 -16.78 -22.29 27.19
CA LEU A 585 -17.78 -22.58 26.14
C LEU A 585 -18.44 -23.94 26.35
N LYS A 586 -17.63 -24.93 26.69
CA LYS A 586 -18.09 -26.29 26.96
C LYS A 586 -19.07 -26.32 28.13
N ALA A 587 -18.82 -25.59 29.23
CA ALA A 587 -19.74 -25.55 30.37
C ALA A 587 -21.02 -24.74 30.08
N TYR A 588 -20.88 -23.55 29.49
CA TYR A 588 -22.02 -22.68 29.18
C TYR A 588 -22.99 -23.34 28.19
N ILE A 589 -22.48 -23.84 27.07
CA ILE A 589 -23.30 -24.52 26.06
C ILE A 589 -23.87 -25.82 26.63
N ASP A 590 -23.14 -26.58 27.44
CA ASP A 590 -23.69 -27.80 28.03
C ASP A 590 -24.74 -27.54 29.11
N GLY A 591 -24.78 -26.35 29.71
CA GLY A 591 -25.91 -25.89 30.54
C GLY A 591 -27.15 -25.60 29.69
N GLU A 592 -27.03 -24.69 28.72
CA GLU A 592 -28.18 -24.07 28.03
C GLU A 592 -28.61 -24.78 26.73
N CYS A 593 -27.79 -25.66 26.16
CA CYS A 593 -28.05 -26.13 24.80
C CYS A 593 -29.16 -27.17 24.67
N HIS A 594 -29.86 -27.07 23.54
CA HIS A 594 -30.68 -28.12 22.98
C HIS A 594 -30.03 -28.68 21.70
N ILE A 595 -29.72 -29.97 21.71
CA ILE A 595 -29.26 -30.71 20.53
C ILE A 595 -30.48 -31.24 19.79
N SER A 596 -30.63 -30.86 18.52
CA SER A 596 -31.73 -31.35 17.69
C SER A 596 -31.66 -32.87 17.53
N THR A 597 -32.82 -33.53 17.62
CA THR A 597 -32.94 -34.99 17.45
C THR A 597 -33.04 -35.42 15.98
N SER A 598 -33.10 -34.46 15.06
CA SER A 598 -33.36 -34.69 13.63
C SER A 598 -32.39 -33.98 12.68
N GLN A 599 -31.64 -32.99 13.17
CA GLN A 599 -30.70 -32.17 12.39
C GLN A 599 -29.36 -32.04 13.14
N ARG A 600 -28.25 -31.85 12.42
CA ARG A 600 -26.92 -31.54 12.99
C ARG A 600 -26.89 -30.09 13.47
N GLU A 601 -27.55 -29.84 14.59
CA GLU A 601 -27.76 -28.50 15.12
C GLU A 601 -27.70 -28.48 16.65
N ILE A 602 -26.91 -27.54 17.17
CA ILE A 602 -26.91 -27.10 18.57
C ILE A 602 -27.59 -25.73 18.59
N SER A 603 -28.57 -25.57 19.46
CA SER A 603 -29.22 -24.29 19.69
C SER A 603 -29.12 -23.89 21.15
N VAL A 604 -28.69 -22.67 21.40
CA VAL A 604 -28.61 -22.03 22.72
C VAL A 604 -29.56 -20.85 22.71
N ALA A 605 -30.29 -20.62 23.80
CA ALA A 605 -31.19 -19.48 23.91
C ALA A 605 -30.86 -18.67 25.15
N SER A 606 -30.84 -17.34 25.03
CA SER A 606 -30.62 -16.44 26.17
C SER A 606 -31.48 -15.19 26.03
N MET A 607 -31.75 -14.52 27.15
CA MET A 607 -32.36 -13.19 27.16
C MET A 607 -31.33 -12.08 26.87
N SER A 608 -30.04 -12.37 27.08
CA SER A 608 -28.96 -11.43 26.77
C SER A 608 -28.45 -11.65 25.35
N ARG A 609 -28.51 -10.60 24.53
CA ARG A 609 -27.89 -10.56 23.19
C ARG A 609 -26.36 -10.52 23.32
N GLU A 610 -25.86 -9.66 24.20
CA GLU A 610 -24.44 -9.44 24.46
C GLU A 610 -23.71 -10.72 24.88
N LEU A 611 -24.33 -11.55 25.72
CA LEU A 611 -23.78 -12.86 26.08
C LEU A 611 -23.63 -13.78 24.87
N LEU A 612 -24.63 -13.82 23.99
CA LEU A 612 -24.58 -14.68 22.81
C LEU A 612 -23.65 -14.14 21.72
N ASP A 613 -23.53 -12.82 21.59
CA ASP A 613 -22.52 -12.20 20.73
C ASP A 613 -21.10 -12.52 21.24
N GLY A 614 -20.84 -12.39 22.55
CA GLY A 614 -19.55 -12.79 23.13
C GLY A 614 -19.25 -14.28 22.99
N VAL A 615 -20.25 -15.15 23.16
CA VAL A 615 -20.10 -16.59 22.89
C VAL A 615 -19.84 -16.86 21.41
N ARG A 616 -20.46 -16.11 20.49
CA ARG A 616 -20.20 -16.20 19.05
C ARG A 616 -18.75 -15.80 18.74
N SER A 617 -18.22 -14.75 19.36
CA SER A 617 -16.84 -14.32 19.17
C SER A 617 -15.84 -15.35 19.72
N LEU A 618 -16.07 -15.92 20.91
CA LEU A 618 -15.24 -17.02 21.42
C LEU A 618 -15.27 -18.27 20.53
N LEU A 619 -16.38 -18.55 19.85
CA LEU A 619 -16.47 -19.66 18.89
C LEU A 619 -15.63 -19.41 17.62
N LEU A 620 -15.45 -18.15 17.21
CA LEU A 620 -14.60 -17.78 16.07
C LEU A 620 -13.11 -18.10 16.33
N SER A 621 -12.63 -18.01 17.57
CA SER A 621 -11.26 -18.45 17.94
C SER A 621 -11.02 -19.93 17.64
N PHE A 622 -12.09 -20.73 17.52
CA PHE A 622 -12.02 -22.15 17.13
C PHE A 622 -12.42 -22.40 15.66
N GLY A 623 -12.65 -21.35 14.87
CA GLY A 623 -13.18 -21.43 13.51
C GLY A 623 -14.62 -21.95 13.44
N ILE A 624 -15.43 -21.70 14.47
CA ILE A 624 -16.82 -22.17 14.56
C ILE A 624 -17.75 -20.97 14.39
N THR A 625 -18.44 -20.91 13.27
CA THR A 625 -19.40 -19.85 12.99
C THR A 625 -20.80 -20.20 13.52
N ALA A 626 -21.50 -19.19 14.05
CA ALA A 626 -22.82 -19.37 14.65
C ALA A 626 -23.79 -18.28 14.19
N GLN A 627 -25.04 -18.67 13.94
CA GLN A 627 -26.11 -17.75 13.55
C GLN A 627 -26.87 -17.28 14.79
N LEU A 628 -27.10 -15.98 14.92
CA LEU A 628 -27.88 -15.40 16.00
C LEU A 628 -29.22 -14.88 15.46
N ARG A 629 -30.33 -15.27 16.08
CA ARG A 629 -31.67 -14.79 15.70
C ARG A 629 -32.51 -14.42 16.90
N GLU A 630 -33.24 -13.32 16.79
CA GLU A 630 -34.26 -12.95 17.77
C GLU A 630 -35.51 -13.84 17.63
N LYS A 631 -36.13 -14.18 18.76
CA LYS A 631 -37.39 -14.92 18.83
C LYS A 631 -38.53 -14.03 19.31
N ALA A 632 -39.74 -14.41 18.91
CA ALA A 632 -40.97 -13.88 19.49
C ALA A 632 -40.97 -14.02 21.03
N GLY A 633 -40.87 -12.88 21.72
CA GLY A 633 -40.75 -12.81 23.18
C GLY A 633 -39.50 -12.14 23.72
N GLY A 634 -38.62 -11.60 22.85
CA GLY A 634 -37.43 -10.82 23.25
C GLY A 634 -36.24 -11.66 23.71
N SER A 635 -36.23 -12.97 23.40
CA SER A 635 -35.08 -13.85 23.64
C SER A 635 -34.33 -14.09 22.33
N TYR A 636 -33.04 -14.32 22.43
CA TYR A 636 -32.15 -14.59 21.30
C TYR A 636 -31.81 -16.07 21.24
N ARG A 637 -31.58 -16.60 20.04
CA ARG A 637 -31.15 -17.97 19.82
C ARG A 637 -29.88 -17.98 18.98
N LEU A 638 -28.82 -18.52 19.55
CA LEU A 638 -27.59 -18.85 18.85
C LEU A 638 -27.70 -20.28 18.31
N ARG A 639 -27.35 -20.47 17.04
CA ARG A 639 -27.48 -21.71 16.29
C ARG A 639 -26.16 -22.09 15.66
N ILE A 640 -25.63 -23.25 16.05
CA ILE A 640 -24.45 -23.88 15.45
C ILE A 640 -24.94 -25.07 14.63
N SER A 641 -24.73 -25.05 13.31
CA SER A 641 -25.27 -26.07 12.41
C SER A 641 -24.33 -26.41 11.27
N GLY A 642 -24.54 -27.54 10.61
CA GLY A 642 -23.72 -27.95 9.46
C GLY A 642 -22.30 -28.32 9.88
N ASP A 643 -21.29 -27.74 9.23
CA ASP A 643 -19.88 -28.07 9.46
C ASP A 643 -19.39 -27.45 10.78
N ALA A 644 -19.90 -26.28 11.15
CA ALA A 644 -19.66 -25.67 12.47
C ALA A 644 -20.10 -26.59 13.63
N PHE A 645 -21.15 -27.40 13.44
CA PHE A 645 -21.54 -28.42 14.43
C PHE A 645 -20.49 -29.52 14.56
N ALA A 646 -19.92 -29.98 13.45
CA ALA A 646 -18.86 -31.00 13.48
C ALA A 646 -17.60 -30.45 14.14
N SER A 647 -17.17 -29.24 13.75
CA SER A 647 -16.06 -28.53 14.37
C SER A 647 -16.27 -28.33 15.87
N TYR A 648 -17.48 -27.99 16.31
CA TYR A 648 -17.82 -27.89 17.74
C TYR A 648 -17.63 -29.22 18.47
N VAL A 649 -18.16 -30.31 17.93
CA VAL A 649 -18.08 -31.64 18.55
C VAL A 649 -16.63 -32.11 18.66
N GLU A 650 -15.81 -31.83 17.63
CA GLU A 650 -14.39 -32.22 17.58
C GLU A 650 -13.50 -31.34 18.45
N ARG A 651 -13.60 -30.01 18.32
CA ARG A 651 -12.66 -29.05 18.94
C ARG A 651 -13.04 -28.63 20.35
N ILE A 652 -14.32 -28.67 20.72
CA ILE A 652 -14.84 -28.23 22.04
C ILE A 652 -15.47 -29.40 22.81
N GLY A 653 -16.46 -30.07 22.21
CA GLY A 653 -17.19 -31.19 22.80
C GLY A 653 -18.19 -30.79 23.91
N PHE A 654 -18.59 -31.78 24.72
CA PHE A 654 -19.57 -31.62 25.81
C PHE A 654 -19.01 -32.17 27.13
N VAL A 655 -19.48 -31.65 28.27
CA VAL A 655 -19.09 -32.19 29.59
C VAL A 655 -19.83 -33.50 29.84
N THR A 656 -21.12 -33.53 29.53
CA THR A 656 -21.98 -34.68 29.76
C THR A 656 -21.83 -35.77 28.70
N GLY A 657 -21.66 -37.02 29.14
CA GLY A 657 -21.54 -38.18 28.26
C GLY A 657 -22.81 -38.43 27.43
N ARG A 658 -23.98 -38.04 27.96
CA ARG A 658 -25.27 -38.12 27.26
C ARG A 658 -25.34 -37.22 26.04
N LYS A 659 -24.95 -35.94 26.16
CA LYS A 659 -25.00 -34.98 25.05
C LYS A 659 -23.92 -35.29 24.01
N ALA A 660 -22.72 -35.70 24.44
CA ALA A 660 -21.69 -36.24 23.55
C ALA A 660 -22.20 -37.45 22.73
N ALA A 661 -22.84 -38.43 23.38
CA ALA A 661 -23.43 -39.58 22.70
C ALA A 661 -24.64 -39.22 21.81
N SER A 662 -25.36 -38.13 22.11
CA SER A 662 -26.44 -37.62 21.27
C SER A 662 -25.88 -36.94 20.01
N ALA A 663 -24.82 -36.16 20.14
CA ALA A 663 -24.15 -35.49 19.02
C ALA A 663 -23.50 -36.50 18.06
N ALA A 664 -22.80 -37.51 18.59
CA ALA A 664 -22.13 -38.55 17.80
C ALA A 664 -23.08 -39.38 16.91
N LYS A 665 -24.38 -39.49 17.28
CA LYS A 665 -25.37 -40.21 16.45
C LYS A 665 -25.68 -39.54 15.12
N HIS A 666 -25.30 -38.28 14.96
CA HIS A 666 -25.64 -37.46 13.80
C HIS A 666 -24.42 -37.10 12.93
N GLU A 667 -23.25 -37.68 13.22
CA GLU A 667 -22.00 -37.46 12.47
C GLU A 667 -22.09 -37.90 10.98
N GLY A 668 -23.01 -38.82 10.66
CA GLY A 668 -23.27 -39.32 9.30
C GLY A 668 -24.46 -38.70 8.54
N VAL A 669 -25.04 -37.59 9.02
CA VAL A 669 -26.14 -36.87 8.32
C VAL A 669 -25.56 -35.76 7.43
N ASN A 670 -26.00 -35.69 6.17
CA ASN A 670 -25.51 -34.68 5.22
C ASN A 670 -25.82 -33.25 5.70
N SER A 671 -24.81 -32.37 5.64
CA SER A 671 -24.91 -30.95 5.99
C SER A 671 -25.67 -30.13 4.93
N ASN A 672 -26.12 -28.94 5.32
CA ASN A 672 -26.66 -27.95 4.38
C ASN A 672 -25.50 -27.12 3.82
N THR A 673 -25.13 -27.32 2.56
CA THR A 673 -23.92 -26.77 1.92
C THR A 673 -24.07 -25.32 1.46
N ASN A 674 -24.87 -24.50 2.14
CA ASN A 674 -25.22 -23.14 1.71
C ASN A 674 -24.78 -22.06 2.72
N THR A 675 -23.88 -22.37 3.66
CA THR A 675 -23.56 -21.48 4.80
C THR A 675 -22.14 -20.91 4.78
N ASP A 676 -21.19 -21.60 4.15
CA ASP A 676 -19.81 -21.13 3.92
C ASP A 676 -19.55 -21.14 2.41
N VAL A 677 -20.12 -20.14 1.73
CA VAL A 677 -20.10 -20.04 0.28
C VAL A 677 -19.08 -19.01 -0.17
N VAL A 678 -18.40 -19.30 -1.29
CA VAL A 678 -17.50 -18.37 -1.96
C VAL A 678 -18.22 -17.82 -3.20
N PRO A 679 -18.83 -16.62 -3.13
CA PRO A 679 -19.50 -15.99 -4.25
C PRO A 679 -18.51 -15.49 -5.32
N ALA A 680 -19.03 -15.14 -6.51
CA ALA A 680 -18.29 -14.48 -7.60
C ALA A 680 -17.11 -15.26 -8.24
N VAL A 681 -17.02 -16.59 -8.04
CA VAL A 681 -15.95 -17.43 -8.63
C VAL A 681 -16.37 -18.16 -9.92
N GLY A 682 -17.61 -18.02 -10.37
CA GLY A 682 -18.19 -18.81 -11.47
C GLY A 682 -17.41 -18.68 -12.79
N ASP A 683 -17.07 -17.46 -13.18
CA ASP A 683 -16.31 -17.18 -14.40
C ASP A 683 -14.87 -17.66 -14.32
N SER A 684 -14.22 -17.49 -13.16
CA SER A 684 -12.86 -18.03 -12.92
C SER A 684 -12.84 -19.55 -13.04
N LEU A 685 -13.83 -20.24 -12.44
CA LEU A 685 -13.96 -21.69 -12.56
C LEU A 685 -14.12 -22.13 -14.02
N ARG A 686 -14.95 -21.42 -14.78
CA ARG A 686 -15.21 -21.72 -16.20
C ARG A 686 -13.96 -21.52 -17.05
N ARG A 687 -13.28 -20.38 -16.89
CA ARG A 687 -12.07 -20.03 -17.64
C ARG A 687 -10.94 -21.03 -17.37
N ILE A 688 -10.67 -21.33 -16.10
CA ILE A 688 -9.63 -22.30 -15.70
C ILE A 688 -9.94 -23.68 -16.28
N ARG A 689 -11.19 -24.15 -16.16
CA ARG A 689 -11.59 -25.46 -16.69
C ARG A 689 -11.40 -25.54 -18.20
N GLU A 690 -11.84 -24.53 -18.94
CA GLU A 690 -11.71 -24.49 -20.41
C GLU A 690 -10.25 -24.50 -20.84
N SER A 691 -9.40 -23.75 -20.15
CA SER A 691 -7.96 -23.69 -20.43
C SER A 691 -7.21 -24.98 -20.05
N LEU A 692 -7.62 -25.69 -19.00
CA LEU A 692 -7.07 -27.01 -18.63
C LEU A 692 -7.61 -28.16 -19.51
N GLY A 693 -8.55 -27.87 -20.43
CA GLY A 693 -9.15 -28.89 -21.29
C GLY A 693 -10.04 -29.90 -20.55
N LEU A 694 -10.50 -29.56 -19.34
CA LEU A 694 -11.33 -30.42 -18.50
C LEU A 694 -12.81 -30.32 -18.89
N THR A 695 -13.54 -31.43 -18.83
CA THR A 695 -15.01 -31.39 -18.92
C THR A 695 -15.61 -31.07 -17.55
N GLN A 696 -16.84 -30.56 -17.51
CA GLN A 696 -17.57 -30.33 -16.25
C GLN A 696 -17.73 -31.59 -15.38
N SER A 697 -17.52 -32.78 -15.94
CA SER A 697 -17.60 -34.06 -15.22
C SER A 697 -16.27 -34.43 -14.56
N ASP A 698 -15.18 -33.79 -14.98
CA ASP A 698 -13.82 -34.08 -14.54
C ASP A 698 -13.41 -33.24 -13.34
N CYS A 699 -14.15 -32.17 -12.99
CA CYS A 699 -13.86 -31.21 -11.92
C CYS A 699 -14.19 -31.69 -10.49
N GLY A 700 -14.06 -32.99 -10.20
CA GLY A 700 -14.22 -33.55 -8.84
C GLY A 700 -15.64 -33.54 -8.25
N LEU A 701 -16.63 -32.97 -8.95
CA LEU A 701 -18.03 -32.84 -8.49
C LEU A 701 -19.02 -33.39 -9.53
N PRO A 702 -20.27 -33.73 -9.12
CA PRO A 702 -21.31 -34.07 -10.08
C PRO A 702 -21.52 -32.93 -11.08
N ARG A 703 -21.49 -33.25 -12.39
CA ARG A 703 -21.65 -32.28 -13.48
C ARG A 703 -22.82 -31.30 -13.27
N SER A 704 -23.96 -31.81 -12.79
CA SER A 704 -25.14 -30.97 -12.52
C SER A 704 -24.86 -29.89 -11.48
N THR A 705 -24.05 -30.19 -10.46
CA THR A 705 -23.68 -29.25 -9.40
C THR A 705 -22.68 -28.22 -9.90
N TYR A 706 -21.62 -28.68 -10.58
CA TYR A 706 -20.57 -27.81 -11.14
C TYR A 706 -21.13 -26.83 -12.18
N GLN A 707 -22.06 -27.30 -13.02
CA GLN A 707 -22.75 -26.46 -14.00
C GLN A 707 -23.51 -25.28 -13.39
N HIS A 708 -24.03 -25.41 -12.16
CA HIS A 708 -24.69 -24.29 -11.48
C HIS A 708 -23.69 -23.27 -10.93
N TYR A 709 -22.44 -23.68 -10.67
CA TYR A 709 -21.38 -22.77 -10.23
C TYR A 709 -20.90 -21.88 -11.38
N GLU A 710 -20.67 -22.44 -12.56
CA GLU A 710 -20.31 -21.66 -13.77
C GLU A 710 -21.41 -20.74 -14.28
N ARG A 711 -22.65 -20.91 -13.80
CA ARG A 711 -23.80 -20.09 -14.19
C ARG A 711 -24.11 -18.97 -13.20
N GLY A 712 -23.41 -18.92 -12.06
CA GLY A 712 -23.72 -17.99 -10.97
C GLY A 712 -25.02 -18.31 -10.18
N ASP A 713 -25.85 -19.24 -10.65
CA ASP A 713 -27.10 -19.65 -9.98
C ASP A 713 -26.89 -20.26 -8.58
N ARG A 714 -25.67 -20.72 -8.30
CA ARG A 714 -25.29 -21.32 -7.01
C ARG A 714 -23.83 -21.01 -6.70
N ASN A 715 -23.55 -20.66 -5.46
CA ASN A 715 -22.17 -20.47 -5.00
C ASN A 715 -21.58 -21.81 -4.48
N PRO A 716 -20.30 -22.11 -4.77
CA PRO A 716 -19.62 -23.25 -4.19
C PRO A 716 -19.42 -23.05 -2.68
N SER A 717 -19.52 -24.13 -1.92
CA SER A 717 -19.02 -24.10 -0.53
C SER A 717 -17.49 -24.17 -0.55
N ARG A 718 -16.81 -23.63 0.46
CA ARG A 718 -15.34 -23.65 0.53
C ARG A 718 -14.74 -25.06 0.36
N GLU A 719 -15.32 -26.08 1.00
CA GLU A 719 -14.95 -27.50 0.82
C GLU A 719 -15.10 -27.99 -0.63
N ARG A 720 -16.18 -27.58 -1.32
CA ARG A 720 -16.42 -27.98 -2.71
C ARG A 720 -15.54 -27.20 -3.69
N LEU A 721 -15.26 -25.94 -3.38
CA LEU A 721 -14.30 -25.14 -4.13
C LEU A 721 -12.90 -25.75 -3.99
N ASP A 722 -12.50 -26.14 -2.79
CA ASP A 722 -11.23 -26.85 -2.54
C ASP A 722 -11.14 -28.16 -3.33
N ALA A 723 -12.21 -28.97 -3.37
CA ALA A 723 -12.23 -30.17 -4.22
C ALA A 723 -12.06 -29.87 -5.72
N VAL A 724 -12.62 -28.76 -6.20
CA VAL A 724 -12.46 -28.30 -7.58
C VAL A 724 -11.04 -27.77 -7.83
N VAL A 725 -10.50 -26.98 -6.90
CA VAL A 725 -9.15 -26.40 -6.97
C VAL A 725 -8.09 -27.50 -6.91
N GLN A 726 -8.21 -28.48 -6.01
CA GLN A 726 -7.35 -29.67 -5.98
C GLN A 726 -7.37 -30.41 -7.32
N THR A 727 -8.54 -30.54 -7.94
CA THR A 727 -8.65 -31.18 -9.26
C THR A 727 -7.94 -30.35 -10.36
N PHE A 728 -8.00 -29.02 -10.27
CA PHE A 728 -7.26 -28.14 -11.16
C PHE A 728 -5.74 -28.25 -10.92
N GLU A 729 -5.29 -28.27 -9.67
CA GLU A 729 -3.90 -28.46 -9.28
C GLU A 729 -3.35 -29.81 -9.77
N ASP A 730 -4.11 -30.89 -9.60
CA ASP A 730 -3.76 -32.24 -10.08
C ASP A 730 -3.68 -32.32 -11.62
N SER A 731 -4.40 -31.44 -12.32
CA SER A 731 -4.44 -31.37 -13.78
C SER A 731 -3.36 -30.45 -14.36
N LEU A 732 -2.63 -29.71 -13.51
CA LEU A 732 -1.49 -28.91 -13.95
C LEU A 732 -0.29 -29.83 -14.28
N PRO A 733 0.46 -29.55 -15.37
CA PRO A 733 1.62 -30.36 -15.74
C PRO A 733 2.70 -30.30 -14.65
N GLY A 734 3.05 -31.47 -14.10
CA GLY A 734 3.92 -31.60 -12.94
C GLY A 734 5.38 -31.17 -13.19
N THR A 735 5.77 -30.07 -12.55
CA THR A 735 7.14 -29.76 -12.15
C THR A 735 7.07 -29.10 -10.76
N GLU A 736 7.66 -29.79 -9.79
CA GLU A 736 8.09 -29.35 -8.45
C GLU A 736 7.42 -28.09 -7.84
N TYR A 737 6.41 -28.33 -7.00
CA TYR A 737 5.91 -27.37 -6.02
C TYR A 737 6.93 -27.22 -4.87
N GLN A 738 7.93 -26.37 -5.04
CA GLN A 738 8.63 -25.69 -3.95
C GLN A 738 8.91 -24.25 -4.39
N ASP A 739 8.35 -23.32 -3.63
CA ASP A 739 8.35 -21.87 -3.82
C ASP A 739 7.69 -21.34 -5.11
N ALA A 740 6.51 -20.75 -4.90
CA ALA A 740 5.72 -20.07 -5.92
C ALA A 740 6.38 -18.73 -6.32
N SER A 741 7.46 -18.79 -7.09
CA SER A 741 8.05 -17.61 -7.73
C SER A 741 8.97 -18.01 -8.88
N GLU A 742 8.46 -18.58 -9.97
CA GLU A 742 9.18 -18.59 -11.27
C GLU A 742 8.29 -19.03 -12.45
N VAL A 743 8.56 -18.43 -13.62
CA VAL A 743 8.19 -18.79 -15.02
C VAL A 743 7.11 -17.93 -15.76
N VAL A 744 7.66 -16.93 -16.50
CA VAL A 744 7.48 -16.43 -17.89
C VAL A 744 6.14 -16.49 -18.66
N ALA A 745 5.91 -15.35 -19.34
CA ALA A 745 4.90 -14.91 -20.30
C ALA A 745 4.33 -15.92 -21.31
N ASP A 746 3.06 -16.27 -21.10
CA ASP A 746 1.96 -16.14 -22.06
C ASP A 746 0.70 -15.94 -21.20
N GLY A 747 -0.21 -15.05 -21.61
CA GLY A 747 -1.32 -14.49 -20.81
C GLY A 747 -1.81 -15.33 -19.62
N GLY A 748 -1.68 -14.77 -18.42
CA GLY A 748 -2.29 -15.27 -17.18
C GLY A 748 -2.16 -16.77 -16.99
N SER A 749 -1.01 -17.24 -16.50
CA SER A 749 -0.80 -18.67 -16.28
C SER A 749 -1.95 -19.19 -15.41
N ILE A 750 -2.69 -20.17 -15.92
CA ILE A 750 -3.72 -20.88 -15.18
C ILE A 750 -3.26 -21.31 -13.77
N PRO A 751 -1.98 -21.67 -13.53
CA PRO A 751 -1.43 -21.81 -12.18
C PRO A 751 -1.68 -20.62 -11.24
N HIS A 752 -1.59 -19.38 -11.72
CA HIS A 752 -1.84 -18.17 -10.93
C HIS A 752 -3.33 -17.98 -10.59
N GLU A 753 -4.23 -18.23 -11.55
CA GLU A 753 -5.68 -18.19 -11.28
C GLU A 753 -6.10 -19.32 -10.32
N VAL A 754 -5.51 -20.51 -10.46
CA VAL A 754 -5.68 -21.63 -9.53
C VAL A 754 -5.12 -21.29 -8.15
N ALA A 755 -3.96 -20.65 -8.06
CA ALA A 755 -3.39 -20.16 -6.81
C ALA A 755 -4.23 -19.05 -6.15
N ALA A 756 -4.88 -18.18 -6.93
CA ALA A 756 -5.81 -17.18 -6.42
C ALA A 756 -7.08 -17.83 -5.82
N LEU A 757 -7.64 -18.84 -6.50
CA LEU A 757 -8.73 -19.65 -5.93
C LEU A 757 -8.28 -20.43 -4.68
N ARG A 758 -7.04 -20.93 -4.67
CA ARG A 758 -6.43 -21.58 -3.49
C ARG A 758 -6.35 -20.62 -2.30
N ARG A 759 -5.93 -19.36 -2.52
CA ARG A 759 -5.93 -18.33 -1.47
C ARG A 759 -7.34 -18.07 -0.93
N LEU A 760 -8.37 -18.04 -1.77
CA LEU A 760 -9.75 -17.94 -1.29
C LEU A 760 -10.19 -19.16 -0.46
N CYS A 761 -9.72 -20.37 -0.80
CA CYS A 761 -9.95 -21.58 0.00
C CYS A 761 -9.22 -21.56 1.34
N ASP A 762 -8.07 -20.90 1.42
CA ASP A 762 -7.21 -20.84 2.61
C ASP A 762 -7.35 -19.51 3.41
N SER A 763 -8.17 -18.56 2.93
CA SER A 763 -8.38 -17.23 3.52
C SER A 763 -9.13 -17.28 4.86
N ASP A 764 -8.85 -16.37 5.78
CA ASP A 764 -9.61 -16.23 7.03
C ASP A 764 -10.90 -15.41 6.87
N LEU A 765 -11.37 -15.20 5.63
CA LEU A 765 -12.55 -14.42 5.31
C LEU A 765 -13.75 -15.29 4.91
N GLN A 766 -14.88 -15.09 5.56
CA GLN A 766 -16.18 -15.62 5.18
C GLN A 766 -17.05 -14.51 4.59
N TRP A 767 -17.89 -14.89 3.62
CA TRP A 767 -18.84 -13.97 3.00
C TRP A 767 -20.22 -14.11 3.63
N GLU A 768 -20.71 -13.03 4.22
CA GLU A 768 -22.05 -12.96 4.81
C GLU A 768 -22.98 -12.16 3.91
N ARG A 769 -24.20 -12.64 3.73
CA ARG A 769 -25.16 -11.99 2.85
C ARG A 769 -25.91 -10.90 3.62
N ILE A 770 -26.06 -9.72 3.04
CA ILE A 770 -26.89 -8.64 3.57
C ILE A 770 -28.36 -9.08 3.51
N GLU A 771 -28.99 -9.22 4.67
CA GLU A 771 -30.41 -9.54 4.82
C GLU A 771 -31.28 -8.28 4.71
N SER A 772 -30.82 -7.16 5.27
CA SER A 772 -31.48 -5.86 5.14
C SER A 772 -30.46 -4.73 5.22
N ILE A 773 -30.67 -3.67 4.43
CA ILE A 773 -29.95 -2.39 4.56
C ILE A 773 -30.97 -1.26 4.56
N GLU A 774 -30.98 -0.46 5.64
CA GLU A 774 -31.99 0.58 5.83
C GLU A 774 -31.35 1.92 6.23
N PRO A 775 -31.72 3.04 5.60
CA PRO A 775 -31.32 4.36 6.07
C PRO A 775 -32.04 4.68 7.39
N VAL A 776 -31.29 5.17 8.37
CA VAL A 776 -31.74 5.50 9.72
C VAL A 776 -31.25 6.89 10.11
N THR A 777 -32.13 7.67 10.74
CA THR A 777 -31.75 8.95 11.33
C THR A 777 -31.17 8.68 12.72
N PRO A 778 -29.93 9.09 13.02
CA PRO A 778 -29.33 8.85 14.32
C PRO A 778 -30.06 9.64 15.42
N ASP A 779 -30.28 8.99 16.56
CA ASP A 779 -30.84 9.60 17.78
C ASP A 779 -29.74 10.01 18.78
N TYR A 780 -28.51 10.12 18.30
CA TYR A 780 -27.29 10.39 19.05
C TYR A 780 -26.44 11.43 18.33
N ASP A 781 -25.66 12.19 19.09
CA ASP A 781 -24.92 13.34 18.57
C ASP A 781 -23.55 12.98 17.97
N TRP A 782 -22.98 11.80 18.30
CA TRP A 782 -21.59 11.45 17.97
C TRP A 782 -21.43 10.08 17.27
N VAL A 783 -20.56 10.04 16.27
CA VAL A 783 -20.01 8.86 15.58
C VAL A 783 -18.50 8.77 15.78
N TYR A 784 -17.91 7.60 15.54
CA TYR A 784 -16.53 7.30 15.93
C TYR A 784 -15.80 6.52 14.82
N ASP A 785 -14.48 6.63 14.75
CA ASP A 785 -13.64 5.85 13.82
C ASP A 785 -12.23 5.59 14.35
N LEU A 786 -11.51 4.65 13.73
CA LEU A 786 -10.11 4.30 14.00
C LEU A 786 -9.27 4.35 12.72
N GLU A 787 -8.07 4.93 12.83
CA GLU A 787 -7.09 4.92 11.73
C GLU A 787 -6.02 3.85 11.97
N VAL A 788 -6.00 2.82 11.13
CA VAL A 788 -5.03 1.72 11.20
C VAL A 788 -3.92 1.91 10.17
N ALA A 789 -2.67 1.79 10.63
CA ALA A 789 -1.51 1.92 9.76
C ALA A 789 -1.34 0.70 8.83
N GLY A 790 -0.84 0.93 7.62
CA GLY A 790 -0.46 -0.11 6.66
C GLY A 790 -1.62 -0.67 5.85
N THR A 791 -2.52 -1.39 6.50
CA THR A 791 -3.65 -2.09 5.85
C THR A 791 -4.94 -1.25 5.79
N HIS A 792 -5.01 -0.16 6.56
CA HIS A 792 -6.12 0.78 6.59
C HIS A 792 -7.49 0.12 6.81
N ASN A 793 -7.55 -0.99 7.57
CA ASN A 793 -8.81 -1.68 7.85
C ASN A 793 -8.82 -2.32 9.25
N TYR A 794 -10.01 -2.50 9.84
CA TYR A 794 -10.20 -3.15 11.15
C TYR A 794 -11.54 -3.89 11.23
N LEU A 795 -11.70 -4.68 12.29
CA LEU A 795 -12.94 -5.41 12.59
C LEU A 795 -13.90 -4.59 13.46
N SER A 796 -15.10 -4.35 12.92
CA SER A 796 -16.21 -3.66 13.58
C SER A 796 -17.45 -4.55 13.59
N ASN A 797 -17.97 -4.91 14.76
CA ASN A 797 -19.03 -5.91 14.95
C ASN A 797 -18.75 -7.23 14.20
N ASN A 798 -17.47 -7.63 14.12
CA ASN A 798 -16.99 -8.78 13.35
C ASN A 798 -17.29 -8.68 11.84
N LEU A 799 -17.19 -7.48 11.26
CA LEU A 799 -17.16 -7.21 9.81
C LEU A 799 -15.90 -6.39 9.48
N VAL A 800 -15.35 -6.54 8.27
CA VAL A 800 -14.11 -5.85 7.84
C VAL A 800 -14.42 -4.51 7.16
N SER A 801 -13.86 -3.41 7.69
CA SER A 801 -14.08 -2.01 7.24
C SER A 801 -12.79 -1.36 6.69
N HIS A 802 -12.81 -0.59 5.58
CA HIS A 802 -11.60 -0.07 4.88
C HIS A 802 -11.49 1.48 4.80
N ASN A 803 -10.26 2.04 4.75
CA ASN A 803 -9.97 3.49 4.72
C ASN A 803 -9.06 3.97 3.52
N SER A 804 -9.63 4.72 2.55
CA SER A 804 -9.02 5.67 1.56
C SER A 804 -8.72 5.20 0.10
N GLN A 805 -8.82 6.09 -0.93
CA GLN A 805 -8.88 5.74 -2.38
C GLN A 805 -8.16 6.67 -3.43
N MET A 806 -7.98 7.99 -3.22
CA MET A 806 -7.67 8.93 -4.35
C MET A 806 -6.23 8.84 -4.93
N LEU A 807 -5.19 8.71 -4.09
CA LEU A 807 -3.78 8.61 -4.54
C LEU A 807 -3.46 7.33 -5.34
N SER A 808 -4.33 6.32 -5.22
CA SER A 808 -4.14 5.03 -5.88
C SER A 808 -4.38 5.10 -7.40
N TYR A 809 -5.20 6.04 -7.90
CA TYR A 809 -5.52 6.15 -9.33
C TYR A 809 -4.32 6.65 -10.17
N ILE A 810 -3.54 7.60 -9.66
CA ILE A 810 -2.42 8.22 -10.37
C ILE A 810 -1.29 7.21 -10.62
N ARG A 811 -1.10 6.28 -9.68
CA ARG A 811 -0.16 5.16 -9.83
C ARG A 811 -0.41 4.34 -11.10
N HIS A 812 -1.67 4.19 -11.50
CA HIS A 812 -2.05 3.36 -12.63
C HIS A 812 -1.94 4.11 -13.98
N ILE A 813 -2.06 5.45 -13.98
CA ILE A 813 -2.06 6.26 -15.20
C ILE A 813 -0.64 6.76 -15.55
N ALA A 814 0.17 7.09 -14.55
CA ALA A 814 1.52 7.59 -14.77
C ALA A 814 2.44 6.52 -15.41
N PRO A 815 3.25 6.87 -16.42
CA PRO A 815 4.20 5.94 -17.03
C PRO A 815 5.25 5.40 -16.05
N ARG A 816 5.71 6.28 -15.15
CA ARG A 816 6.67 5.98 -14.08
C ARG A 816 6.19 6.64 -12.81
N SER A 817 5.87 5.84 -11.79
CA SER A 817 5.47 6.35 -10.48
C SER A 817 6.03 5.52 -9.34
N VAL A 818 6.49 6.22 -8.30
CA VAL A 818 6.91 5.60 -7.03
C VAL A 818 6.03 6.17 -5.93
N TYR A 819 5.38 5.28 -5.18
CA TYR A 819 4.55 5.65 -4.03
C TYR A 819 5.33 5.42 -2.73
N THR A 820 5.25 6.38 -1.82
CA THR A 820 5.83 6.27 -0.48
C THR A 820 4.95 6.97 0.54
N SER A 821 4.92 6.46 1.78
CA SER A 821 4.21 7.10 2.90
C SER A 821 5.19 7.93 3.72
N GLY A 822 4.79 9.14 4.12
CA GLY A 822 5.59 10.07 4.89
C GLY A 822 6.07 9.51 6.24
N LYS A 823 5.27 8.71 6.94
CA LYS A 823 5.69 8.05 8.20
C LYS A 823 6.64 6.88 7.98
N GLY A 824 6.48 6.14 6.88
CA GLY A 824 7.29 4.96 6.56
C GLY A 824 8.62 5.26 5.88
N SER A 825 8.82 6.50 5.43
CA SER A 825 9.97 6.89 4.61
C SER A 825 10.97 7.73 5.40
N SER A 826 12.19 7.23 5.54
CA SER A 826 13.30 7.99 6.13
C SER A 826 14.04 8.78 5.05
N SER A 827 14.89 9.73 5.45
CA SER A 827 15.79 10.48 4.57
C SER A 827 16.55 9.55 3.62
N ALA A 828 16.99 8.40 4.13
CA ALA A 828 17.70 7.38 3.35
C ALA A 828 16.78 6.67 2.35
N GLY A 829 15.52 6.41 2.71
CA GLY A 829 14.49 5.84 1.85
C GLY A 829 13.99 6.79 0.77
N LEU A 830 14.03 8.11 1.00
CA LEU A 830 13.67 9.13 0.00
C LEU A 830 14.82 9.47 -0.94
N THR A 831 16.04 9.57 -0.40
CA THR A 831 17.20 10.08 -1.14
C THR A 831 18.15 8.97 -1.59
N ALA A 832 19.16 8.63 -0.77
CA ALA A 832 20.05 7.51 -0.98
C ALA A 832 20.80 7.12 0.31
N ALA A 833 21.09 5.84 0.44
CA ALA A 833 21.79 5.23 1.57
C ALA A 833 23.16 4.69 1.15
N ALA A 834 24.17 4.78 2.02
CA ALA A 834 25.45 4.11 1.81
C ALA A 834 25.44 2.78 2.58
N VAL A 835 25.43 1.66 1.86
CA VAL A 835 25.39 0.29 2.40
C VAL A 835 26.72 -0.41 2.13
N ARG A 836 27.18 -1.17 3.12
CA ARG A 836 28.42 -1.95 3.03
C ARG A 836 28.15 -3.26 2.30
N ASP A 837 28.91 -3.56 1.26
CA ASP A 837 28.69 -4.76 0.44
C ASP A 837 30.01 -5.48 0.11
N ASP A 838 29.91 -6.79 -0.17
CA ASP A 838 31.02 -7.70 -0.48
C ASP A 838 31.31 -7.81 -2.00
N PHE A 839 30.82 -6.85 -2.79
CA PHE A 839 30.91 -6.81 -4.25
C PHE A 839 32.34 -6.62 -4.82
N GLY A 840 33.35 -6.50 -3.96
CA GLY A 840 34.76 -6.46 -4.32
C GLY A 840 35.65 -7.26 -3.35
N ASP A 841 36.95 -7.36 -3.62
CA ASP A 841 37.98 -8.01 -2.77
C ASP A 841 38.21 -7.31 -1.39
N GLY A 842 37.21 -6.60 -0.87
CA GLY A 842 37.24 -5.91 0.42
C GLY A 842 35.93 -5.22 0.78
N GLN A 843 35.82 -4.86 2.06
CA GLN A 843 34.68 -4.22 2.71
C GLN A 843 34.37 -2.79 2.18
N GLN A 844 33.94 -2.66 0.93
CA GLN A 844 33.65 -1.37 0.28
C GLN A 844 32.21 -0.89 0.57
N TRP A 845 32.06 0.43 0.63
CA TRP A 845 30.76 1.09 0.77
C TRP A 845 30.18 1.32 -0.62
N THR A 846 28.86 1.17 -0.75
CA THR A 846 28.11 1.26 -2.02
C THR A 846 26.85 2.10 -1.80
N LEU A 847 26.35 2.79 -2.82
CA LEU A 847 25.14 3.63 -2.71
C LEU A 847 23.90 2.86 -3.13
N GLU A 848 22.79 3.07 -2.42
CA GLU A 848 21.44 2.60 -2.76
C GLU A 848 20.52 3.80 -2.95
N ALA A 849 19.80 3.84 -4.08
CA ALA A 849 18.88 4.91 -4.43
C ALA A 849 17.54 4.79 -3.67
N GLY A 850 17.01 5.92 -3.23
CA GLY A 850 15.71 6.05 -2.59
C GLY A 850 14.60 6.45 -3.56
N ALA A 851 13.38 6.63 -3.05
CA ALA A 851 12.16 6.82 -3.82
C ALA A 851 12.21 7.99 -4.82
N LEU A 852 12.81 9.13 -4.46
CA LEU A 852 12.90 10.30 -5.36
C LEU A 852 13.90 10.12 -6.50
N VAL A 853 14.94 9.31 -6.29
CA VAL A 853 15.93 8.97 -7.33
C VAL A 853 15.36 7.90 -8.25
N LEU A 854 14.63 6.93 -7.70
CA LEU A 854 13.95 5.89 -8.47
C LEU A 854 12.79 6.46 -9.33
N ALA A 855 12.22 7.60 -8.94
CA ALA A 855 11.14 8.27 -9.66
C ALA A 855 11.62 9.28 -10.72
N ASP A 856 12.92 9.33 -11.06
CA ASP A 856 13.48 10.29 -12.03
C ASP A 856 12.65 10.37 -13.33
N GLN A 857 12.34 11.56 -13.82
CA GLN A 857 11.44 11.82 -14.97
C GLN A 857 9.98 11.32 -14.86
N GLY A 858 9.60 10.74 -13.72
CA GLY A 858 8.25 10.27 -13.38
C GLY A 858 7.56 11.10 -12.30
N ILE A 859 6.62 10.46 -11.59
CA ILE A 859 5.93 11.05 -10.43
C ILE A 859 6.35 10.35 -9.15
N ALA A 860 6.75 11.13 -8.15
CA ALA A 860 6.88 10.66 -6.78
C ALA A 860 5.60 11.03 -6.02
N ALA A 861 4.80 10.04 -5.62
CA ALA A 861 3.60 10.24 -4.82
C ALA A 861 3.93 10.02 -3.34
N VAL A 862 3.74 11.05 -2.52
CA VAL A 862 4.03 11.02 -1.08
C VAL A 862 2.74 11.31 -0.31
N ASP A 863 2.28 10.32 0.44
CA ASP A 863 1.12 10.48 1.35
C ASP A 863 1.56 10.93 2.75
N GLU A 864 0.68 11.58 3.50
CA GLU A 864 0.91 12.10 4.86
C GLU A 864 2.20 12.92 5.00
N LEU A 865 2.41 13.87 4.09
CA LEU A 865 3.63 14.68 4.06
C LEU A 865 3.81 15.51 5.35
N ASP A 866 2.71 15.89 5.99
CA ASP A 866 2.69 16.59 7.29
C ASP A 866 3.29 15.74 8.43
N LYS A 867 3.23 14.40 8.34
CA LYS A 867 3.69 13.48 9.39
C LYS A 867 5.17 13.09 9.28
N MET A 868 5.88 13.62 8.29
CA MET A 868 7.30 13.38 8.13
C MET A 868 8.14 14.09 9.20
N ALA A 869 9.20 13.43 9.68
CA ALA A 869 10.17 14.07 10.56
C ALA A 869 10.84 15.27 9.86
N ALA A 870 11.16 16.32 10.61
CA ALA A 870 11.78 17.53 10.04
C ALA A 870 13.09 17.26 9.28
N ASP A 871 13.91 16.32 9.77
CA ASP A 871 15.14 15.91 9.08
C ASP A 871 14.86 15.26 7.72
N ASP A 872 13.80 14.45 7.61
CA ASP A 872 13.38 13.79 6.36
C ASP A 872 12.76 14.78 5.37
N ARG A 873 12.00 15.76 5.86
CA ARG A 873 11.50 16.88 5.05
C ARG A 873 12.65 17.73 4.50
N SER A 874 13.70 17.92 5.29
CA SER A 874 14.88 18.70 4.86
C SER A 874 15.61 18.07 3.66
N ALA A 875 15.61 16.73 3.59
CA ALA A 875 16.26 15.98 2.51
C ALA A 875 15.56 16.21 1.15
N MET A 876 14.25 16.51 1.17
CA MET A 876 13.48 16.81 -0.05
C MET A 876 13.78 18.21 -0.62
N HIS A 877 14.25 19.16 0.20
CA HIS A 877 14.51 20.52 -0.28
C HIS A 877 15.50 20.57 -1.44
N GLN A 878 16.55 19.75 -1.38
CA GLN A 878 17.55 19.70 -2.44
C GLN A 878 16.96 19.05 -3.71
N ALA A 879 16.26 17.91 -3.55
CA ALA A 879 15.65 17.19 -4.65
C ALA A 879 14.61 18.05 -5.40
N LEU A 880 13.74 18.76 -4.69
CA LEU A 880 12.70 19.59 -5.31
C LEU A 880 13.27 20.87 -5.96
N GLU A 881 14.34 21.44 -5.41
CA GLU A 881 14.93 22.68 -5.94
C GLU A 881 15.90 22.41 -7.10
N GLN A 882 16.85 21.50 -6.88
CA GLN A 882 17.97 21.24 -7.78
C GLN A 882 17.72 20.06 -8.72
N GLN A 883 16.70 19.23 -8.44
CA GLN A 883 16.45 17.95 -9.13
C GLN A 883 17.65 16.99 -9.08
N GLU A 884 18.50 17.17 -8.07
CA GLU A 884 19.71 16.41 -7.84
C GLU A 884 19.95 16.29 -6.34
N ILE A 885 20.49 15.16 -5.91
CA ILE A 885 20.80 14.85 -4.52
C ILE A 885 22.29 14.58 -4.42
N SER A 886 23.00 15.44 -3.69
CA SER A 886 24.42 15.23 -3.42
C SER A 886 24.61 14.40 -2.16
N VAL A 887 25.21 13.22 -2.30
CA VAL A 887 25.52 12.32 -1.18
C VAL A 887 27.01 12.33 -0.91
N SER A 888 27.38 12.74 0.30
CA SER A 888 28.75 12.67 0.84
C SER A 888 28.78 11.76 2.07
N LYS A 889 28.73 10.45 1.87
CA LYS A 889 28.67 9.45 2.97
C LYS A 889 29.72 8.36 2.76
N ALA A 890 30.34 7.92 3.87
CA ALA A 890 31.31 6.82 3.88
C ALA A 890 32.48 6.94 2.88
N GLY A 891 32.89 8.18 2.55
CA GLY A 891 33.95 8.46 1.59
C GLY A 891 33.51 8.49 0.12
N ILE A 892 32.23 8.24 -0.16
CA ILE A 892 31.62 8.37 -1.48
C ILE A 892 31.03 9.78 -1.61
N ASN A 893 31.48 10.51 -2.63
CA ASN A 893 30.90 11.78 -3.06
C ASN A 893 30.27 11.55 -4.43
N ALA A 894 28.94 11.48 -4.49
CA ALA A 894 28.19 11.29 -5.73
C ALA A 894 26.99 12.23 -5.78
N THR A 895 26.57 12.60 -6.99
CA THR A 895 25.37 13.38 -7.24
C THR A 895 24.40 12.51 -8.02
N LEU A 896 23.24 12.21 -7.43
CA LEU A 896 22.18 11.40 -8.03
C LEU A 896 21.10 12.31 -8.61
N LYS A 897 20.59 11.99 -9.79
CA LYS A 897 19.49 12.74 -10.43
C LYS A 897 18.15 12.39 -9.79
N SER A 898 17.26 13.37 -9.66
CA SER A 898 15.92 13.25 -9.06
C SER A 898 14.92 14.19 -9.75
N ARG A 899 14.92 14.20 -11.08
CA ARG A 899 14.09 14.99 -12.00
C ARG A 899 12.64 14.52 -12.02
N CYS A 900 12.04 14.33 -10.85
CA CYS A 900 10.68 13.83 -10.69
C CYS A 900 9.71 14.97 -10.38
N SER A 901 8.44 14.78 -10.73
CA SER A 901 7.34 15.63 -10.25
C SER A 901 6.82 15.08 -8.92
N LEU A 902 6.84 15.89 -7.87
CA LEU A 902 6.27 15.51 -6.57
C LEU A 902 4.77 15.77 -6.53
N LEU A 903 4.00 14.75 -6.17
CA LEU A 903 2.61 14.87 -5.74
C LEU A 903 2.52 14.52 -4.25
N GLY A 904 2.27 15.53 -3.43
CA GLY A 904 2.07 15.35 -1.99
C GLY A 904 0.60 15.31 -1.63
N ALA A 905 0.23 14.45 -0.69
CA ALA A 905 -0.98 14.60 0.10
C ALA A 905 -0.61 14.95 1.55
N ALA A 906 -1.32 15.90 2.13
CA ALA A 906 -1.15 16.31 3.52
C ALA A 906 -2.51 16.55 4.17
N ASN A 907 -2.54 16.48 5.49
CA ASN A 907 -3.73 16.81 6.27
C ASN A 907 -3.54 18.13 7.03
N PRO A 908 -4.63 18.88 7.30
CA PRO A 908 -4.55 20.04 8.20
C PRO A 908 -4.15 19.58 9.61
N LYS A 909 -3.48 20.46 10.37
CA LYS A 909 -2.95 20.21 11.73
C LYS A 909 -3.99 19.60 12.66
N TYR A 910 -5.21 20.12 12.57
CA TYR A 910 -6.32 19.69 13.40
C TYR A 910 -7.12 18.57 12.76
N GLY A 911 -6.96 18.24 11.48
CA GLY A 911 -7.76 17.22 10.79
C GLY A 911 -9.02 17.77 10.11
N ARG A 912 -9.45 19.00 10.40
CA ARG A 912 -10.30 19.77 9.50
C ARG A 912 -9.76 21.17 9.31
N PHE A 913 -10.16 21.82 8.23
CA PHE A 913 -9.91 23.24 8.05
C PHE A 913 -10.83 24.08 8.95
N ASP A 914 -10.25 24.72 9.96
CA ASP A 914 -10.92 25.73 10.79
C ASP A 914 -11.27 26.94 9.90
N GLN A 915 -12.54 27.35 9.92
CA GLN A 915 -13.04 28.50 9.17
C GLN A 915 -12.72 29.85 9.82
N TYR A 916 -12.04 29.90 10.95
CA TYR A 916 -11.64 31.15 11.62
C TYR A 916 -10.14 31.33 11.66
N GLU A 917 -9.38 30.28 11.34
CA GLU A 917 -7.93 30.32 11.20
C GLU A 917 -7.53 30.30 9.73
N PRO A 918 -6.44 30.97 9.35
CA PRO A 918 -6.03 30.94 7.95
C PRO A 918 -5.37 29.62 7.56
N ILE A 919 -5.63 29.15 6.34
CA ILE A 919 -5.15 27.85 5.83
C ILE A 919 -3.63 27.67 5.99
N SER A 920 -2.84 28.73 5.82
CA SER A 920 -1.39 28.66 5.94
C SER A 920 -0.88 28.32 7.36
N GLU A 921 -1.58 28.72 8.43
CA GLU A 921 -1.22 28.34 9.81
C GLU A 921 -1.61 26.88 10.10
N GLN A 922 -2.68 26.42 9.46
CA GLN A 922 -3.24 25.10 9.65
C GLN A 922 -2.43 23.98 8.96
N ILE A 923 -1.43 24.32 8.15
CA ILE A 923 -0.57 23.34 7.49
C ILE A 923 0.72 23.18 8.30
N ASP A 924 1.06 21.95 8.72
CA ASP A 924 2.30 21.67 9.43
C ASP A 924 3.51 21.50 8.50
N LEU A 925 3.79 22.50 7.66
CA LEU A 925 4.92 22.50 6.73
C LEU A 925 5.72 23.80 6.84
N GLU A 926 7.05 23.68 6.70
CA GLU A 926 7.92 24.86 6.69
C GLU A 926 7.59 25.76 5.48
N PRO A 927 7.55 27.10 5.64
CA PRO A 927 7.27 28.03 4.52
C PRO A 927 8.20 27.84 3.31
N ALA A 928 9.43 27.39 3.55
CA ALA A 928 10.38 27.07 2.51
C ALA A 928 9.97 25.86 1.66
N LEU A 929 9.24 24.88 2.22
CA LEU A 929 8.70 23.74 1.48
C LEU A 929 7.41 24.12 0.75
N ILE A 930 6.51 24.85 1.40
CA ILE A 930 5.25 25.34 0.82
C ILE A 930 5.52 26.13 -0.47
N SER A 931 6.48 27.06 -0.41
CA SER A 931 6.89 27.88 -1.58
C SER A 931 7.59 27.11 -2.71
N ARG A 932 7.84 25.80 -2.57
CA ARG A 932 8.42 24.94 -3.62
C ARG A 932 7.37 24.17 -4.41
N PHE A 933 6.17 24.02 -3.86
CA PHE A 933 5.03 23.53 -4.61
C PHE A 933 4.57 24.61 -5.58
N ASP A 934 4.37 24.22 -6.84
CA ASP A 934 3.87 25.12 -7.88
C ASP A 934 2.35 25.33 -7.72
N LEU A 935 1.63 24.30 -7.24
CA LEU A 935 0.20 24.31 -6.97
C LEU A 935 -0.11 23.68 -5.60
N ILE A 936 -1.01 24.30 -4.86
CA ILE A 936 -1.53 23.80 -3.58
C ILE A 936 -3.05 23.91 -3.63
N PHE A 937 -3.74 22.77 -3.55
CA PHE A 937 -5.21 22.74 -3.52
C PHE A 937 -5.70 22.32 -2.14
N THR A 938 -6.76 22.96 -1.67
CA THR A 938 -7.46 22.54 -0.46
C THR A 938 -8.78 21.88 -0.83
N VAL A 939 -8.92 20.62 -0.42
CA VAL A 939 -10.14 19.83 -0.58
C VAL A 939 -10.94 20.02 0.71
N THR A 940 -11.93 20.90 0.66
CA THR A 940 -12.83 21.19 1.79
C THR A 940 -14.21 20.61 1.51
N ASP A 941 -14.77 19.88 2.48
CA ASP A 941 -16.14 19.36 2.39
C ASP A 941 -17.13 20.44 2.85
N LYS A 942 -17.71 21.18 1.89
CA LYS A 942 -18.72 22.21 2.16
C LYS A 942 -20.09 21.68 1.75
N PRO A 943 -21.06 21.57 2.67
CA PRO A 943 -22.40 21.08 2.34
C PRO A 943 -23.12 22.06 1.40
N ASP A 944 -23.48 21.58 0.20
CA ASP A 944 -24.18 22.35 -0.83
C ASP A 944 -25.27 21.46 -1.48
N GLU A 945 -26.54 21.86 -1.35
CA GLU A 945 -27.69 21.03 -1.76
C GLU A 945 -27.72 20.70 -3.27
N GLU A 946 -27.18 21.58 -4.12
CA GLU A 946 -27.13 21.37 -5.57
C GLU A 946 -25.95 20.47 -5.92
N HIS A 947 -24.78 20.72 -5.34
CA HIS A 947 -23.58 19.91 -5.53
C HIS A 947 -23.74 18.48 -4.99
N ASP A 948 -24.30 18.32 -3.79
CA ASP A 948 -24.55 17.02 -3.15
C ASP A 948 -25.54 16.16 -3.95
N ARG A 949 -26.53 16.82 -4.57
CA ARG A 949 -27.50 16.15 -5.45
C ARG A 949 -26.85 15.63 -6.71
N ASP A 950 -25.97 16.43 -7.33
CA ASP A 950 -25.28 16.04 -8.56
C ASP A 950 -24.22 14.97 -8.26
N LEU A 951 -23.49 15.08 -7.15
CA LEU A 951 -22.61 14.05 -6.60
C LEU A 951 -23.36 12.73 -6.41
N ALA A 952 -24.49 12.76 -5.69
CA ALA A 952 -25.32 11.58 -5.47
C ALA A 952 -25.82 10.98 -6.79
N GLN A 953 -26.26 11.79 -7.76
CA GLN A 953 -26.65 11.31 -9.07
C GLN A 953 -25.49 10.67 -9.83
N HIS A 954 -24.29 11.24 -9.76
CA HIS A 954 -23.09 10.71 -10.42
C HIS A 954 -22.68 9.35 -9.85
N ILE A 955 -22.69 9.22 -8.53
CA ILE A 955 -22.39 7.94 -7.86
C ILE A 955 -23.44 6.88 -8.21
N LEU A 956 -24.72 7.23 -8.19
CA LEU A 956 -25.80 6.32 -8.57
C LEU A 956 -25.71 5.88 -10.04
N LYS A 957 -25.36 6.80 -10.96
CA LYS A 957 -25.12 6.47 -12.39
C LYS A 957 -23.90 5.58 -12.58
N THR A 958 -22.80 5.89 -11.89
CA THR A 958 -21.55 5.09 -11.91
C THR A 958 -21.81 3.67 -11.42
N ASN A 959 -22.54 3.53 -10.32
CA ASN A 959 -22.92 2.24 -9.76
C ASN A 959 -23.86 1.48 -10.70
N TYR A 960 -24.89 2.14 -11.25
CA TYR A 960 -25.81 1.52 -12.21
C TYR A 960 -25.10 1.01 -13.49
N ALA A 961 -24.13 1.76 -14.02
CA ALA A 961 -23.30 1.28 -15.13
C ALA A 961 -22.41 0.09 -14.72
N GLY A 962 -21.86 0.11 -13.50
CA GLY A 962 -21.16 -1.03 -12.90
C GLY A 962 -22.04 -2.27 -12.76
N GLU A 963 -23.30 -2.11 -12.34
CA GLU A 963 -24.31 -3.17 -12.27
C GLU A 963 -24.62 -3.74 -13.66
N LEU A 964 -24.80 -2.89 -14.67
CA LEU A 964 -25.05 -3.31 -16.07
C LEU A 964 -23.86 -4.04 -16.69
N ASN A 965 -22.63 -3.57 -16.45
CA ASN A 965 -21.39 -4.23 -16.88
C ASN A 965 -21.22 -5.60 -16.20
N THR A 966 -21.52 -5.68 -14.90
CA THR A 966 -21.52 -6.94 -14.15
C THR A 966 -22.62 -7.88 -14.66
N GLN A 967 -23.82 -7.38 -14.95
CA GLN A 967 -24.91 -8.17 -15.55
C GLN A 967 -24.55 -8.69 -16.95
N LYS A 968 -23.84 -7.91 -17.77
CA LYS A 968 -23.36 -8.33 -19.11
C LYS A 968 -22.30 -9.44 -19.03
N ALA A 969 -21.44 -9.40 -18.01
CA ALA A 969 -20.47 -10.45 -17.74
C ALA A 969 -21.16 -11.74 -17.25
N GLU A 970 -22.16 -11.62 -16.37
CA GLU A 970 -22.77 -12.75 -15.65
C GLU A 970 -24.02 -13.36 -16.34
N LEU A 971 -24.76 -12.64 -17.21
CA LEU A 971 -26.04 -13.10 -17.81
C LEU A 971 -26.02 -13.13 -19.36
N THR A 972 -26.27 -14.31 -19.95
CA THR A 972 -26.21 -14.54 -21.41
C THR A 972 -27.46 -14.10 -22.20
N ASN A 973 -28.49 -13.59 -21.53
CA ASN A 973 -29.76 -13.19 -22.18
C ASN A 973 -30.47 -12.16 -21.31
N VAL A 974 -30.41 -10.88 -21.69
CA VAL A 974 -31.17 -9.82 -21.03
C VAL A 974 -32.11 -9.20 -22.06
N GLY A 975 -33.38 -8.99 -21.68
CA GLY A 975 -34.39 -8.27 -22.46
C GLY A 975 -34.27 -6.76 -22.33
N VAL A 976 -33.04 -6.25 -22.25
CA VAL A 976 -32.69 -4.83 -22.25
C VAL A 976 -32.07 -4.57 -23.62
N ASP A 977 -32.53 -3.51 -24.30
CA ASP A 977 -32.03 -3.19 -25.64
C ASP A 977 -30.53 -2.86 -25.55
N GLN A 978 -29.73 -3.45 -26.44
CA GLN A 978 -28.26 -3.25 -26.50
C GLN A 978 -27.87 -1.76 -26.48
N ALA A 979 -28.71 -0.91 -27.10
CA ALA A 979 -28.53 0.54 -27.17
C ALA A 979 -28.67 1.25 -25.82
N GLU A 980 -29.51 0.74 -24.91
CA GLU A 980 -29.73 1.34 -23.57
C GLU A 980 -28.56 1.02 -22.62
N ILE A 981 -27.84 -0.08 -22.88
CA ILE A 981 -26.62 -0.48 -22.16
C ILE A 981 -25.42 0.30 -22.69
N ASP A 982 -25.25 0.36 -24.01
CA ASP A 982 -24.13 1.08 -24.63
C ASP A 982 -24.18 2.58 -24.29
N GLU A 983 -25.37 3.22 -24.29
CA GLU A 983 -25.56 4.64 -23.89
C GLU A 983 -25.21 4.94 -22.42
N MET A 984 -25.30 3.95 -21.52
CA MET A 984 -25.05 4.14 -20.09
C MET A 984 -23.62 3.78 -19.67
N THR A 985 -23.01 2.78 -20.32
CA THR A 985 -21.59 2.43 -20.12
C THR A 985 -20.66 3.51 -20.65
N GLU A 986 -21.03 4.21 -21.72
CA GLU A 986 -20.28 5.33 -22.32
C GLU A 986 -20.08 6.53 -21.36
N ASN A 987 -20.92 6.65 -20.32
CA ASN A 987 -20.83 7.75 -19.35
C ASN A 987 -19.88 7.48 -18.16
N VAL A 988 -19.39 6.25 -17.99
CA VAL A 988 -18.68 5.82 -16.76
C VAL A 988 -17.31 5.20 -17.06
N ASP A 989 -17.15 4.57 -18.22
CA ASP A 989 -15.81 4.19 -18.69
C ASP A 989 -14.96 5.45 -18.92
N PRO A 990 -13.65 5.41 -18.62
CA PRO A 990 -12.78 6.53 -18.91
C PRO A 990 -12.83 6.80 -20.42
N VAL A 991 -13.07 8.06 -20.79
CA VAL A 991 -13.21 8.48 -22.20
C VAL A 991 -11.97 8.06 -23.01
N ILE A 992 -10.80 8.07 -22.36
CA ILE A 992 -9.54 7.62 -22.89
C ILE A 992 -9.06 6.44 -22.04
N ASP A 993 -8.81 5.29 -22.68
CA ASP A 993 -8.29 4.10 -22.01
C ASP A 993 -6.98 4.40 -21.25
N PRO A 994 -6.76 3.86 -20.03
CA PRO A 994 -5.56 4.13 -19.24
C PRO A 994 -4.23 3.78 -19.93
N GLU A 995 -4.21 2.74 -20.76
CA GLU A 995 -3.02 2.34 -21.52
C GLU A 995 -2.76 3.33 -22.66
N LEU A 996 -3.80 3.74 -23.39
CA LEU A 996 -3.72 4.77 -24.42
C LEU A 996 -3.31 6.13 -23.82
N MET A 997 -3.85 6.50 -22.65
CA MET A 997 -3.47 7.71 -21.91
C MET A 997 -1.97 7.70 -21.56
N ARG A 998 -1.45 6.56 -21.10
CA ARG A 998 -0.01 6.42 -20.81
C ARG A 998 0.84 6.59 -22.07
N LYS A 999 0.40 6.00 -23.20
CA LYS A 999 1.04 6.16 -24.53
C LYS A 999 0.98 7.61 -24.99
N TYR A 1000 -0.14 8.28 -24.79
CA TYR A 1000 -0.32 9.70 -25.11
C TYR A 1000 0.68 10.56 -24.33
N ILE A 1001 0.73 10.42 -23.00
CA ILE A 1001 1.64 11.21 -22.15
C ILE A 1001 3.10 10.99 -22.58
N ALA A 1002 3.50 9.74 -22.83
CA ALA A 1002 4.83 9.41 -23.30
C ALA A 1002 5.13 10.04 -24.68
N TYR A 1003 4.21 9.90 -25.64
CA TYR A 1003 4.33 10.47 -26.98
C TYR A 1003 4.47 11.99 -26.97
N SER A 1004 3.66 12.67 -26.15
CA SER A 1004 3.67 14.12 -26.01
C SER A 1004 5.00 14.64 -25.44
N LYS A 1005 5.51 14.00 -24.38
CA LYS A 1005 6.80 14.38 -23.78
C LYS A 1005 7.99 14.20 -24.72
N GLN A 1006 7.95 13.19 -25.60
CA GLN A 1006 9.01 12.92 -26.58
C GLN A 1006 8.99 13.89 -27.77
N ASN A 1007 7.80 14.22 -28.28
CA ASN A 1007 7.68 14.86 -29.59
C ASN A 1007 7.34 16.36 -29.53
N CYS A 1008 6.81 16.86 -28.42
CA CYS A 1008 6.30 18.23 -28.34
C CYS A 1008 7.17 19.12 -27.43
N PHE A 1009 7.70 20.19 -28.03
CA PHE A 1009 8.58 21.17 -27.37
C PHE A 1009 8.03 22.60 -27.54
N PRO A 1010 6.92 22.94 -26.85
CA PRO A 1010 6.19 24.17 -27.08
C PRO A 1010 7.01 25.44 -26.84
N ARG A 1011 6.78 26.43 -27.71
CA ARG A 1011 7.32 27.78 -27.59
C ARG A 1011 6.22 28.80 -27.39
N MET A 1012 6.39 29.70 -26.42
CA MET A 1012 5.39 30.74 -26.18
C MET A 1012 5.33 31.79 -27.27
N THR A 1013 4.11 32.03 -27.75
CA THR A 1013 3.73 33.16 -28.60
C THR A 1013 3.85 34.49 -27.85
N GLN A 1014 3.86 35.61 -28.58
CA GLN A 1014 3.94 36.92 -27.94
C GLN A 1014 2.66 37.23 -27.15
N ASP A 1015 1.50 36.90 -27.70
CA ASP A 1015 0.20 37.15 -27.07
C ASP A 1015 0.07 36.39 -25.73
N ALA A 1016 0.50 35.12 -25.66
CA ALA A 1016 0.54 34.35 -24.42
C ALA A 1016 1.51 34.93 -23.38
N ARG A 1017 2.67 35.44 -23.81
CA ARG A 1017 3.63 36.11 -22.90
C ARG A 1017 3.05 37.39 -22.33
N ASP A 1018 2.40 38.19 -23.18
CA ASP A 1018 1.80 39.46 -22.78
C ASP A 1018 0.67 39.20 -21.77
N ALA A 1019 -0.15 38.15 -21.97
CA ALA A 1019 -1.20 37.74 -21.03
C ALA A 1019 -0.65 37.31 -19.66
N ILE A 1020 0.37 36.43 -19.64
CA ILE A 1020 1.02 35.98 -18.40
C ILE A 1020 1.74 37.15 -17.71
N GLU A 1021 2.45 37.99 -18.45
CA GLU A 1021 3.12 39.18 -17.93
C GLU A 1021 2.10 40.14 -17.29
N GLN A 1022 1.01 40.43 -17.99
CA GLN A 1022 -0.03 41.31 -17.49
C GLN A 1022 -0.68 40.75 -16.23
N PHE A 1023 -1.01 39.45 -16.19
CA PHE A 1023 -1.56 38.81 -15.00
C PHE A 1023 -0.57 38.82 -13.84
N TYR A 1024 0.70 38.49 -14.06
CA TYR A 1024 1.73 38.51 -13.02
C TYR A 1024 1.99 39.92 -12.48
N VAL A 1025 2.05 40.93 -13.35
CA VAL A 1025 2.22 42.33 -12.95
C VAL A 1025 0.99 42.83 -12.19
N ASP A 1026 -0.22 42.49 -12.63
CA ASP A 1026 -1.46 42.82 -11.91
C ASP A 1026 -1.46 42.18 -10.51
N LEU A 1027 -1.17 40.88 -10.42
CA LEU A 1027 -1.07 40.13 -9.17
C LEU A 1027 -0.02 40.76 -8.23
N ARG A 1028 1.16 41.11 -8.76
CA ARG A 1028 2.24 41.73 -7.99
C ARG A 1028 1.94 43.19 -7.61
N SER A 1029 1.19 43.92 -8.44
CA SER A 1029 0.80 45.30 -8.15
C SER A 1029 -0.22 45.38 -7.03
N LYS A 1030 -1.17 44.43 -7.01
CA LYS A 1030 -2.05 44.18 -5.86
C LYS A 1030 -1.24 43.78 -4.64
N GLY A 1031 -0.11 43.10 -4.84
CA GLY A 1031 0.92 42.74 -3.86
C GLY A 1031 1.85 43.87 -3.34
N MET A 1032 1.74 45.13 -3.79
CA MET A 1032 2.66 46.23 -3.42
C MET A 1032 2.09 47.25 -2.42
N GLU A 1033 0.85 47.09 -1.95
CA GLU A 1033 0.38 47.82 -0.77
C GLU A 1033 1.08 47.24 0.48
N GLU A 1034 1.36 48.07 1.51
CA GLU A 1034 2.11 47.65 2.73
C GLU A 1034 1.44 46.48 3.49
N ASP A 1035 0.22 46.08 3.10
CA ASP A 1035 -0.58 44.96 3.61
C ASP A 1035 -1.17 44.15 2.42
N ALA A 1036 -0.36 43.46 1.61
CA ALA A 1036 -0.85 42.73 0.42
C ALA A 1036 -0.51 41.21 0.37
N PRO A 1037 -1.38 40.36 -0.21
CA PRO A 1037 -1.75 39.08 0.44
C PRO A 1037 -0.89 37.85 0.28
N VAL A 1038 0.02 37.88 -0.66
CA VAL A 1038 0.94 36.79 -0.92
C VAL A 1038 2.22 37.45 -1.39
N PRO A 1039 3.41 37.07 -0.90
CA PRO A 1039 4.63 37.40 -1.61
C PRO A 1039 4.57 36.67 -2.95
N VAL A 1040 4.09 37.36 -3.98
CA VAL A 1040 4.09 36.86 -5.36
C VAL A 1040 5.54 36.73 -5.77
N THR A 1041 6.09 35.52 -5.56
CA THR A 1041 7.47 35.20 -5.90
C THR A 1041 7.57 34.99 -7.41
N ALA A 1042 8.78 35.15 -7.93
CA ALA A 1042 9.05 34.81 -9.33
C ALA A 1042 8.74 33.33 -9.66
N ARG A 1043 8.65 32.45 -8.66
CA ARG A 1043 8.27 31.04 -8.85
C ARG A 1043 6.84 30.86 -9.37
N GLN A 1044 5.91 31.75 -8.99
CA GLN A 1044 4.55 31.71 -9.52
C GLN A 1044 4.50 32.02 -11.02
N LEU A 1045 5.39 32.91 -11.50
CA LEU A 1045 5.57 33.14 -12.92
C LEU A 1045 6.12 31.89 -13.64
N GLU A 1046 7.06 31.18 -13.01
CA GLU A 1046 7.58 29.92 -13.55
C GLU A 1046 6.52 28.81 -13.57
N ALA A 1047 5.68 28.72 -12.55
CA ALA A 1047 4.55 27.78 -12.49
C ALA A 1047 3.55 28.03 -13.63
N LEU A 1048 3.14 29.30 -13.84
CA LEU A 1048 2.29 29.69 -14.97
C LEU A 1048 2.92 29.29 -16.31
N VAL A 1049 4.23 29.46 -16.45
CA VAL A 1049 4.95 29.10 -17.67
C VAL A 1049 4.95 27.60 -17.91
N ARG A 1050 5.23 26.80 -16.87
CA ARG A 1050 5.23 25.33 -16.93
C ARG A 1050 3.84 24.76 -17.23
N LEU A 1051 2.80 25.30 -16.57
CA LEU A 1051 1.41 24.89 -16.81
C LEU A 1051 0.96 25.21 -18.24
N ALA A 1052 1.35 26.37 -18.77
CA ALA A 1052 0.97 26.76 -20.14
C ALA A 1052 1.68 25.87 -21.18
N GLU A 1053 2.94 25.49 -20.93
CA GLU A 1053 3.67 24.51 -21.75
C GLU A 1053 3.07 23.11 -21.65
N ALA A 1054 2.72 22.66 -20.45
CA ALA A 1054 2.02 21.39 -20.24
C ALA A 1054 0.65 21.38 -20.96
N SER A 1055 -0.08 22.50 -20.91
CA SER A 1055 -1.36 22.67 -21.62
C SER A 1055 -1.18 22.56 -23.13
N ALA A 1056 -0.13 23.17 -23.70
CA ALA A 1056 0.17 23.04 -25.12
C ALA A 1056 0.57 21.60 -25.52
N ARG A 1057 1.29 20.89 -24.63
CA ARG A 1057 1.65 19.48 -24.77
C ARG A 1057 0.44 18.54 -24.81
N VAL A 1058 -0.60 18.81 -24.03
CA VAL A 1058 -1.87 18.06 -24.11
C VAL A 1058 -2.41 18.08 -25.54
N ARG A 1059 -2.34 19.21 -26.25
CA ARG A 1059 -2.80 19.34 -27.65
C ARG A 1059 -1.76 18.93 -28.70
N LEU A 1060 -0.65 18.36 -28.28
CA LEU A 1060 0.51 18.05 -29.13
C LEU A 1060 1.01 19.25 -29.95
N SER A 1061 0.87 20.47 -29.41
CA SER A 1061 1.22 21.71 -30.09
C SER A 1061 2.62 22.18 -29.72
N ASP A 1062 3.41 22.55 -30.72
CA ASP A 1062 4.74 23.16 -30.55
C ASP A 1062 4.67 24.67 -30.22
N THR A 1063 3.48 25.22 -30.01
CA THR A 1063 3.29 26.63 -29.65
C THR A 1063 2.29 26.79 -28.53
N VAL A 1064 2.65 27.58 -27.51
CA VAL A 1064 1.73 27.98 -26.44
C VAL A 1064 0.89 29.16 -26.93
N GLU A 1065 -0.42 28.97 -26.99
CA GLU A 1065 -1.39 29.97 -27.42
C GLU A 1065 -1.95 30.75 -26.22
N GLU A 1066 -2.60 31.88 -26.49
CA GLU A 1066 -3.23 32.71 -25.43
C GLU A 1066 -4.25 31.90 -24.60
N SER A 1067 -4.97 30.96 -25.22
CA SER A 1067 -5.90 30.07 -24.50
C SER A 1067 -5.22 29.16 -23.48
N ASP A 1068 -3.97 28.72 -23.73
CA ASP A 1068 -3.22 27.89 -22.78
C ASP A 1068 -2.74 28.72 -21.59
N ALA A 1069 -2.36 29.97 -21.85
CA ALA A 1069 -2.04 30.95 -20.81
C ALA A 1069 -3.28 31.23 -19.94
N ASP A 1070 -4.45 31.45 -20.54
CA ASP A 1070 -5.70 31.72 -19.81
C ASP A 1070 -6.12 30.55 -18.90
N ARG A 1071 -5.99 29.29 -19.36
CA ARG A 1071 -6.24 28.11 -18.51
C ARG A 1071 -5.28 28.06 -17.33
N SER A 1072 -3.99 28.29 -17.59
CA SER A 1072 -2.96 28.30 -16.54
C SER A 1072 -3.21 29.40 -15.51
N ILE A 1073 -3.62 30.59 -15.98
CA ILE A 1073 -4.01 31.72 -15.14
C ILE A 1073 -5.24 31.37 -14.28
N THR A 1074 -6.19 30.63 -14.83
CA THR A 1074 -7.41 30.21 -14.10
C THR A 1074 -7.05 29.24 -12.97
N ILE A 1075 -6.28 28.18 -13.27
CA ILE A 1075 -5.83 27.19 -12.27
C ILE A 1075 -5.05 27.87 -11.14
N VAL A 1076 -4.07 28.72 -11.47
CA VAL A 1076 -3.27 29.42 -10.46
C VAL A 1076 -4.12 30.41 -9.66
N ARG A 1077 -5.09 31.08 -10.30
CA ARG A 1077 -6.01 31.98 -9.60
C ARG A 1077 -6.88 31.24 -8.60
N ASP A 1078 -7.41 30.08 -8.95
CA ASP A 1078 -8.26 29.29 -8.07
C ASP A 1078 -7.44 28.73 -6.89
N CYS A 1079 -6.25 28.19 -7.15
CA CYS A 1079 -5.28 27.83 -6.11
C CYS A 1079 -4.97 29.00 -5.15
N LEU A 1080 -4.80 30.22 -5.66
CA LEU A 1080 -4.56 31.40 -4.81
C LEU A 1080 -5.80 31.86 -4.05
N LYS A 1081 -7.02 31.67 -4.57
CA LYS A 1081 -8.26 31.94 -3.83
C LYS A 1081 -8.40 31.03 -2.64
N ASP A 1082 -8.09 29.75 -2.81
CA ASP A 1082 -8.22 28.77 -1.74
C ASP A 1082 -7.32 29.13 -0.55
N ILE A 1083 -6.12 29.66 -0.80
CA ILE A 1083 -5.13 29.99 0.24
C ILE A 1083 -5.28 31.43 0.77
N GLY A 1084 -5.73 32.37 -0.07
CA GLY A 1084 -5.61 33.81 0.16
C GLY A 1084 -6.89 34.56 0.56
N VAL A 1085 -8.00 33.85 0.77
CA VAL A 1085 -9.28 34.47 1.18
C VAL A 1085 -9.37 34.51 2.71
N ASP A 1086 -9.64 35.69 3.27
CA ASP A 1086 -9.94 35.82 4.70
C ASP A 1086 -11.31 35.17 4.99
N PRO A 1087 -11.38 34.25 5.96
CA PRO A 1087 -12.60 33.48 6.18
C PRO A 1087 -13.82 34.31 6.63
N GLU A 1088 -13.62 35.49 7.20
CA GLU A 1088 -14.72 36.32 7.75
C GLU A 1088 -15.24 37.36 6.77
N THR A 1089 -14.37 37.90 5.93
CA THR A 1089 -14.74 38.95 4.97
C THR A 1089 -15.10 38.40 3.59
N GLY A 1090 -14.62 37.19 3.26
CA GLY A 1090 -14.69 36.66 1.90
C GLY A 1090 -13.88 37.49 0.90
N GLU A 1091 -13.07 38.44 1.38
CA GLU A 1091 -12.16 39.27 0.61
C GLU A 1091 -10.73 38.75 0.78
N PHE A 1092 -9.87 39.02 -0.21
CA PHE A 1092 -8.45 38.68 -0.12
C PHE A 1092 -7.78 39.57 0.92
N ASP A 1093 -7.42 39.03 2.10
CA ASP A 1093 -6.68 39.74 3.16
C ASP A 1093 -5.29 39.14 3.35
N ALA A 1094 -4.35 40.01 3.71
CA ALA A 1094 -2.97 39.87 3.34
C ALA A 1094 -1.98 39.40 4.39
N ASP A 1095 -2.41 39.46 5.64
CA ASP A 1095 -1.52 39.25 6.77
C ASP A 1095 -1.34 37.75 7.13
N VAL A 1096 -2.16 36.91 6.52
CA VAL A 1096 -2.33 35.47 6.75
C VAL A 1096 -1.08 34.64 6.41
N VAL A 1097 -0.49 34.84 5.24
CA VAL A 1097 0.50 33.87 4.70
C VAL A 1097 1.92 34.09 5.25
N GLU A 1098 2.29 35.33 5.59
CA GLU A 1098 3.66 35.67 6.00
C GLU A 1098 3.85 35.79 7.52
N THR A 1099 2.77 36.04 8.27
CA THR A 1099 2.83 36.16 9.75
C THR A 1099 1.94 35.17 10.49
N GLY A 1100 1.09 34.45 9.75
CA GLY A 1100 0.08 33.56 10.28
C GLY A 1100 -1.24 34.22 10.70
N THR A 1101 -1.27 35.52 11.04
CA THR A 1101 -2.47 36.15 11.64
C THR A 1101 -3.07 37.21 10.71
N SER A 1102 -4.39 37.22 10.45
CA SER A 1102 -5.02 38.21 9.54
C SER A 1102 -5.04 39.64 10.14
N LYS A 1103 -5.20 40.68 9.32
CA LYS A 1103 -5.21 42.08 9.78
C LYS A 1103 -6.38 42.33 10.71
N THR A 1104 -7.54 41.83 10.30
CA THR A 1104 -8.78 41.82 11.09
C THR A 1104 -8.60 41.06 12.40
N GLN A 1105 -7.86 39.96 12.39
CA GLN A 1105 -7.54 39.17 13.59
C GLN A 1105 -6.55 39.89 14.52
N ARG A 1106 -5.49 40.51 14.00
CA ARG A 1106 -4.54 41.30 14.82
C ARG A 1106 -5.20 42.52 15.46
N ASP A 1107 -6.03 43.24 14.72
CA ASP A 1107 -6.79 44.38 15.26
C ASP A 1107 -7.78 43.91 16.33
N ARG A 1108 -8.43 42.75 16.14
CA ARG A 1108 -9.28 42.11 17.15
C ARG A 1108 -8.53 41.71 18.41
N ILE A 1109 -7.42 41.00 18.29
CA ILE A 1109 -6.57 40.60 19.43
C ILE A 1109 -6.11 41.84 20.20
N LYS A 1110 -5.72 42.90 19.48
CA LYS A 1110 -5.33 44.17 20.08
C LYS A 1110 -6.48 44.86 20.81
N ASN A 1111 -7.67 44.90 20.20
CA ASN A 1111 -8.86 45.49 20.81
C ASN A 1111 -9.34 44.68 22.01
N LEU A 1112 -9.28 43.35 21.94
CA LEU A 1112 -9.65 42.43 23.03
C LEU A 1112 -8.68 42.54 24.20
N LYS A 1113 -7.37 42.60 23.95
CA LYS A 1113 -6.37 42.90 24.99
C LYS A 1113 -6.61 44.26 25.63
N GLN A 1114 -6.95 45.27 24.83
CA GLN A 1114 -7.27 46.59 25.36
C GLN A 1114 -8.54 46.56 26.22
N LEU A 1115 -9.56 45.80 25.81
CA LEU A 1115 -10.78 45.59 26.59
C LEU A 1115 -10.50 44.87 27.92
N ILE A 1116 -9.68 43.81 27.90
CA ILE A 1116 -9.25 43.10 29.12
C ILE A 1116 -8.44 44.05 30.02
N GLY A 1117 -7.55 44.87 29.43
CA GLY A 1117 -6.77 45.89 30.11
C GLY A 1117 -7.62 47.00 30.77
N ASP A 1118 -8.65 47.47 30.07
CA ASP A 1118 -9.57 48.49 30.58
C ASP A 1118 -10.42 47.92 31.73
N ILE A 1119 -10.86 46.65 31.62
CA ILE A 1119 -11.66 45.99 32.66
C ILE A 1119 -10.78 45.62 33.86
N GLU A 1120 -9.53 45.18 33.70
CA GLU A 1120 -8.68 44.83 34.84
C GLU A 1120 -8.32 46.05 35.72
N GLU A 1121 -8.36 47.28 35.19
CA GLU A 1121 -8.20 48.51 36.00
C GLU A 1121 -9.37 48.73 36.96
N ASP A 1122 -10.57 48.26 36.61
CA ASP A 1122 -11.79 48.41 37.42
C ASP A 1122 -11.96 47.31 38.48
N TYR A 1123 -11.18 46.23 38.41
CA TYR A 1123 -11.30 45.04 39.29
C TYR A 1123 -9.94 44.64 39.91
N ASP A 1124 -9.86 44.73 41.25
CA ASP A 1124 -8.63 44.43 42.03
C ASP A 1124 -8.05 43.01 41.77
N GLU A 1125 -8.85 42.05 41.33
CA GLU A 1125 -8.46 40.64 41.13
C GLU A 1125 -8.16 40.28 39.67
N GLY A 1126 -8.30 41.22 38.72
CA GLY A 1126 -8.24 40.97 37.27
C GLY A 1126 -9.63 41.07 36.61
N ALA A 1127 -9.68 41.13 35.28
CA ALA A 1127 -10.91 41.25 34.52
C ALA A 1127 -11.73 39.94 34.57
N PRO A 1128 -12.97 39.93 35.09
CA PRO A 1128 -13.79 38.71 35.11
C PRO A 1128 -14.14 38.24 33.68
N VAL A 1129 -13.99 36.95 33.38
CA VAL A 1129 -14.22 36.38 32.03
C VAL A 1129 -15.63 36.70 31.53
N ASP A 1130 -16.65 36.49 32.37
CA ASP A 1130 -18.06 36.78 32.02
C ASP A 1130 -18.27 38.24 31.59
N VAL A 1131 -17.57 39.19 32.24
CA VAL A 1131 -17.69 40.63 31.95
C VAL A 1131 -16.96 41.00 30.66
N VAL A 1132 -15.86 40.30 30.35
CA VAL A 1132 -15.13 40.46 29.08
C VAL A 1132 -15.99 39.92 27.93
N LEU A 1133 -16.63 38.76 28.10
CA LEU A 1133 -17.52 38.16 27.11
C LEU A 1133 -18.77 39.01 26.88
N ASP A 1134 -19.41 39.51 27.94
CA ASP A 1134 -20.58 40.40 27.86
C ASP A 1134 -20.27 41.73 27.14
N ARG A 1135 -19.01 42.20 27.20
CA ARG A 1135 -18.58 43.45 26.56
C ARG A 1135 -17.82 43.23 25.26
N ALA A 1136 -17.64 41.99 24.81
CA ALA A 1136 -17.05 41.66 23.52
C ALA A 1136 -17.87 42.24 22.36
N ASP A 1137 -19.19 42.35 22.52
CA ASP A 1137 -20.09 43.03 21.58
C ASP A 1137 -19.72 44.51 21.37
N GLU A 1138 -19.15 45.19 22.39
CA GLU A 1138 -18.76 46.61 22.29
C GLU A 1138 -17.61 46.81 21.28
N ILE A 1139 -16.79 45.77 21.05
CA ILE A 1139 -15.71 45.76 20.06
C ILE A 1139 -16.08 45.01 18.77
N GLY A 1140 -17.35 44.62 18.62
CA GLY A 1140 -17.87 43.94 17.43
C GLY A 1140 -17.46 42.46 17.33
N MET A 1141 -17.25 41.80 18.47
CA MET A 1141 -16.82 40.40 18.55
C MET A 1141 -17.91 39.56 19.20
N ASP A 1142 -18.28 38.44 18.56
CA ASP A 1142 -19.24 37.48 19.12
C ASP A 1142 -18.68 36.82 20.40
N PRO A 1143 -19.51 36.53 21.42
CA PRO A 1143 -19.05 35.89 22.66
C PRO A 1143 -18.27 34.59 22.45
N SER A 1144 -18.69 33.74 21.50
CA SER A 1144 -17.98 32.48 21.18
C SER A 1144 -16.58 32.73 20.61
N LYS A 1145 -16.43 33.77 19.78
CA LYS A 1145 -15.15 34.18 19.21
C LYS A 1145 -14.24 34.84 20.25
N ALA A 1146 -14.80 35.63 21.15
CA ALA A 1146 -14.05 36.23 22.25
C ALA A 1146 -13.48 35.18 23.20
N GLU A 1147 -14.24 34.12 23.47
CA GLU A 1147 -13.80 32.99 24.29
C GLU A 1147 -12.61 32.26 23.66
N HIS A 1148 -12.71 31.93 22.36
CA HIS A 1148 -11.61 31.29 21.61
C HIS A 1148 -10.33 32.14 21.59
N GLU A 1149 -10.43 33.45 21.35
CA GLU A 1149 -9.27 34.35 21.33
C GLU A 1149 -8.65 34.56 22.72
N ILE A 1150 -9.46 34.59 23.79
CA ILE A 1150 -8.97 34.62 25.18
C ILE A 1150 -8.14 33.37 25.49
N GLU A 1151 -8.60 32.19 25.06
CA GLU A 1151 -7.89 30.93 25.30
C GLU A 1151 -6.54 30.87 24.56
N LYS A 1152 -6.50 31.34 23.30
CA LYS A 1152 -5.25 31.52 22.54
C LYS A 1152 -4.28 32.49 23.24
N LEU A 1153 -4.80 33.60 23.77
CA LEU A 1153 -3.97 34.56 24.53
C LEU A 1153 -3.41 33.99 25.83
N LYS A 1154 -4.15 33.08 26.48
CA LYS A 1154 -3.68 32.31 27.66
C LYS A 1154 -2.56 31.35 27.29
N GLN A 1155 -2.71 30.60 26.19
CA GLN A 1155 -1.69 29.66 25.71
C GLN A 1155 -0.38 30.37 25.30
N LYS A 1156 -0.48 31.53 24.63
CA LYS A 1156 0.69 32.36 24.25
C LYS A 1156 1.33 33.08 25.44
N GLY A 1157 0.69 33.07 26.62
CA GLY A 1157 1.17 33.73 27.84
C GLY A 1157 1.06 35.26 27.80
N GLU A 1158 0.28 35.81 26.88
CA GLU A 1158 0.04 37.25 26.73
C GLU A 1158 -1.11 37.75 27.60
N VAL A 1159 -1.97 36.82 28.04
CA VAL A 1159 -2.95 36.97 29.11
C VAL A 1159 -2.74 35.79 30.06
N TYR A 1160 -2.91 35.99 31.36
CA TYR A 1160 -2.84 34.89 32.33
C TYR A 1160 -3.96 34.99 33.35
N GLU A 1161 -4.26 33.86 34.00
CA GLU A 1161 -5.37 33.74 34.94
C GLU A 1161 -4.83 33.65 36.38
N PRO A 1162 -4.74 34.78 37.13
CA PRO A 1162 -4.28 34.76 38.52
C PRO A 1162 -5.22 34.02 39.48
N ARG A 1163 -6.51 33.94 39.15
CA ARG A 1163 -7.58 33.28 39.93
C ARG A 1163 -8.65 32.79 38.96
N THR A 1164 -9.32 31.68 39.29
CA THR A 1164 -10.38 31.10 38.47
C THR A 1164 -11.37 32.17 37.97
N ASP A 1165 -11.57 32.20 36.66
CA ASP A 1165 -12.46 33.11 35.90
C ASP A 1165 -12.06 34.59 35.92
N HIS A 1166 -10.78 34.92 36.18
CA HIS A 1166 -10.26 36.29 36.14
C HIS A 1166 -8.99 36.38 35.30
N LEU A 1167 -8.99 37.25 34.28
CA LEU A 1167 -7.90 37.46 33.33
C LEU A 1167 -7.05 38.68 33.69
N ARG A 1168 -5.75 38.62 33.39
CA ARG A 1168 -4.86 39.79 33.40
C ARG A 1168 -3.96 39.82 32.20
N THR A 1169 -3.69 41.00 31.68
CA THR A 1169 -2.71 41.18 30.60
C THR A 1169 -1.29 41.10 31.15
N THR A 1170 -0.36 40.51 30.39
CA THR A 1170 1.03 40.26 30.83
C THR A 1170 1.99 41.42 30.53
#